data_AF-A0A8J3LCH0-F1
#
_entry.id   AF-A0A8J3LCH0-F1
#
_cell.length_a   1.000
_cell.length_b   1.000
_cell.length_c   1.000
_cell.angle_alpha   90.00
_cell.angle_beta   90.00
_cell.angle_gamma   90.00
#
_symmetry.space_group_name_H-M   'P 1'
#
loop_
_entity.id
_entity.type
_entity.pdbx_description
1 polymer ?
#
loop_
_entity_poly.entity_id
_entity_poly.type
_entity_poly.pdbx_seq_one_letter_code
_entity_poly.pdbx_strand_id
1 'polypeptide(L)'
;MPTRSLRMFTATTLLAALAVVTVGAAPAQAATVTYQADLSTAFANPERGYHNRYEIINDPAVNDYVNAATIPGFNPDLLDRTFARAKANGNTLVHSYVHLDKYKTQALPQALLDNLTSGLAAVRTAGMKIVLRPAYTWDGYASVAESQILAHIAQLNAVITANADVVLHLETGYLGAWGEWHTGTLTNPSSAEEAPARYRIVKKIADTTPASIPLAMRYPIYIKEMIDPTSCVVPEGCTLTQAQKDRISFHNDCFLADLNDMGTYDNPSWMGWFYIEQKKQWMYDLATSTGFNKMVGGETCGADGYNDAACVNAQTEMNKLNFTEINEDYAAVNTDKWKAANLAASGNDPAETCFTRIKRKMGYRLRLLDATFPTTVAPGGSLALTAHLSNDGWSGLVKGRTAYLVLDNGTNRYNLPLSSVDPRTWLAGASTVTGSVTVPGGAAAGSYKLALWLPDPASALQARPEYAIRLANTGIWDAAKGYNVLASSVTVGSCTGDCTAPSTPSGLTVSGVTNTSVSLSWTASTDNVGVAGYQVFRGGTQVGTPTGTTFTDPGRSPGQTYQYAVRAVDAAGNASGSSATVSATTTGCSGDCTLPSTPTLSSPSKSDTSVSLSWTASTDNVGVTGYEVFRGSTLVGSPTGTSYIDTGLTASTAYSYTVKARDTAGNRSAASNTVTVTTDATPPPPTGLVLDNFDGTPAYPSATQNDLGKWTGANCFLDGGGSGVVTGGALSLRYNACGWFGSDVGVDLSTRTYLVVRVKGAAGGEQNHFNLGLGGSTKLFADFTLDGGAHPVITTSYQDIKIPMVANGINRNSPSQLAMGFWYGGNSTVVIDHISFQ
;
A
#
# COMPACT_ATOMS: atom_id res chain seq x y z
N MET A 1 -15.57 -15.93 -84.26
CA MET A 1 -14.55 -16.18 -83.21
C MET A 1 -15.26 -16.21 -81.85
N PRO A 2 -14.92 -17.14 -80.94
CA PRO A 2 -15.92 -17.75 -80.06
C PRO A 2 -15.92 -17.31 -78.59
N THR A 3 -17.06 -17.61 -77.95
CA THR A 3 -17.31 -18.03 -76.55
C THR A 3 -17.20 -17.07 -75.36
N ARG A 4 -18.36 -16.95 -74.70
CA ARG A 4 -18.62 -16.48 -73.33
C ARG A 4 -17.86 -17.30 -72.27
N SER A 5 -17.47 -16.66 -71.16
CA SER A 5 -17.58 -17.23 -69.81
C SER A 5 -17.73 -16.14 -68.72
N LEU A 6 -18.47 -16.49 -67.67
CA LEU A 6 -19.06 -15.69 -66.58
C LEU A 6 -18.07 -15.21 -65.50
N ARG A 7 -18.42 -14.12 -64.78
CA ARG A 7 -18.37 -13.95 -63.29
C ARG A 7 -18.96 -12.57 -62.91
N MET A 8 -20.18 -12.47 -62.39
CA MET A 8 -20.68 -12.58 -60.99
C MET A 8 -20.34 -11.38 -60.07
N PHE A 9 -21.40 -10.84 -59.47
CA PHE A 9 -21.58 -9.57 -58.75
C PHE A 9 -20.95 -9.50 -57.36
N THR A 10 -20.62 -8.28 -56.91
CA THR A 10 -20.77 -7.83 -55.50
C THR A 10 -21.34 -6.41 -55.49
N ALA A 11 -22.49 -6.24 -54.80
CA ALA A 11 -23.15 -4.97 -54.58
C ALA A 11 -22.81 -4.45 -53.18
N THR A 12 -22.44 -3.17 -53.07
CA THR A 12 -22.25 -2.48 -51.79
C THR A 12 -23.22 -1.29 -51.73
N THR A 13 -24.17 -1.36 -50.81
CA THR A 13 -25.14 -0.30 -50.51
C THR A 13 -24.50 0.77 -49.62
N LEU A 14 -24.63 2.03 -50.03
CA LEU A 14 -24.14 3.22 -49.33
C LEU A 14 -25.20 3.67 -48.29
N LEU A 15 -24.84 3.72 -46.99
CA LEU A 15 -25.63 4.40 -45.96
C LEU A 15 -25.03 5.80 -45.73
N ALA A 16 -25.83 6.85 -45.93
CA ALA A 16 -25.46 8.23 -45.64
C ALA A 16 -25.54 8.50 -44.14
N ALA A 17 -24.43 8.87 -43.51
CA ALA A 17 -24.38 9.34 -42.12
C ALA A 17 -24.60 10.87 -42.10
N LEU A 18 -25.60 11.30 -41.32
CA LEU A 18 -25.90 12.69 -41.05
C LEU A 18 -24.83 13.25 -40.08
N ALA A 19 -23.97 14.14 -40.56
CA ALA A 19 -22.99 14.81 -39.71
C ALA A 19 -23.68 15.92 -38.88
N VAL A 20 -23.86 15.67 -37.58
CA VAL A 20 -24.16 16.72 -36.61
C VAL A 20 -22.87 17.53 -36.42
N VAL A 21 -22.84 18.74 -36.97
CA VAL A 21 -21.78 19.72 -36.70
C VAL A 21 -22.03 20.27 -35.29
N THR A 22 -21.38 19.68 -34.29
CA THR A 22 -21.20 20.35 -33.00
C THR A 22 -20.29 21.54 -33.23
N VAL A 23 -20.82 22.76 -33.12
CA VAL A 23 -20.01 23.97 -33.02
C VAL A 23 -19.22 23.86 -31.72
N GLY A 24 -17.98 23.39 -31.80
CA GLY A 24 -17.07 23.38 -30.66
C GLY A 24 -16.90 24.81 -30.17
N ALA A 25 -17.22 25.06 -28.90
CA ALA A 25 -16.82 26.29 -28.23
C ALA A 25 -15.30 26.47 -28.41
N ALA A 26 -14.87 27.66 -28.79
CA ALA A 26 -13.45 27.99 -28.86
C ALA A 26 -12.78 27.60 -27.52
N PRO A 27 -11.57 27.01 -27.54
CA PRO A 27 -10.90 26.61 -26.31
C PRO A 27 -10.77 27.83 -25.38
N ALA A 28 -11.27 27.70 -24.15
CA ALA A 28 -11.16 28.75 -23.15
C ALA A 28 -9.69 29.14 -23.00
N GLN A 29 -9.39 30.43 -23.11
CA GLN A 29 -8.01 30.92 -23.06
C GLN A 29 -7.44 30.64 -21.66
N ALA A 30 -6.52 29.67 -21.58
CA ALA A 30 -5.80 29.36 -20.35
C ALA A 30 -4.66 30.36 -20.16
N ALA A 31 -4.43 30.76 -18.91
CA ALA A 31 -3.27 31.54 -18.51
C ALA A 31 -2.39 30.71 -17.58
N THR A 32 -1.08 30.87 -17.73
CA THR A 32 -0.09 30.38 -16.78
C THR A 32 0.43 31.57 -15.97
N VAL A 33 0.31 31.49 -14.64
CA VAL A 33 0.82 32.48 -13.70
C VAL A 33 2.02 31.88 -12.96
N THR A 34 3.13 32.60 -12.92
CA THR A 34 4.30 32.26 -12.10
C THR A 34 4.24 33.01 -10.77
N TYR A 35 4.57 32.34 -9.68
CA TYR A 35 4.44 32.90 -8.33
C TYR A 35 5.81 33.19 -7.71
N GLN A 36 5.92 34.36 -7.09
CA GLN A 36 7.14 34.76 -6.40
C GLN A 36 7.28 34.00 -5.07
N ALA A 37 8.48 33.51 -4.81
CA ALA A 37 8.79 32.72 -3.62
C ALA A 37 8.95 33.60 -2.37
N ASP A 38 8.46 33.12 -1.23
CA ASP A 38 8.84 33.60 0.10
C ASP A 38 9.85 32.60 0.69
N LEU A 39 11.14 32.86 0.47
CA LEU A 39 12.21 31.95 0.90
C LEU A 39 12.61 32.14 2.37
N SER A 40 12.29 33.30 2.98
CA SER A 40 12.86 33.72 4.25
C SER A 40 11.90 33.73 5.43
N THR A 41 10.60 33.86 5.22
CA THR A 41 9.67 33.99 6.36
C THR A 41 9.39 32.64 7.01
N ALA A 42 9.69 32.52 8.30
CA ALA A 42 9.26 31.42 9.16
C ALA A 42 7.84 31.71 9.71
N PHE A 43 6.82 31.51 8.88
CA PHE A 43 5.42 31.71 9.26
C PHE A 43 4.80 30.44 9.87
N ALA A 44 3.76 30.64 10.70
CA ALA A 44 2.99 29.58 11.30
C ALA A 44 2.15 28.83 10.25
N ASN A 45 2.13 27.51 10.37
CA ASN A 45 1.26 26.59 9.64
C ASN A 45 0.84 25.49 10.62
N PRO A 46 -0.37 24.92 10.49
CA PRO A 46 -0.84 23.87 11.39
C PRO A 46 -0.01 22.59 11.24
N GLU A 47 -0.01 21.72 12.25
CA GLU A 47 0.45 20.32 12.14
C GLU A 47 1.96 20.14 11.86
N ARG A 48 2.79 21.15 12.14
CA ARG A 48 4.25 21.08 11.95
C ARG A 48 5.00 22.07 12.85
N GLY A 49 6.30 21.84 13.00
CA GLY A 49 7.21 22.80 13.61
C GLY A 49 7.49 22.52 15.08
N TYR A 50 7.96 23.54 15.80
CA TYR A 50 8.21 23.41 17.23
C TYR A 50 6.91 23.33 18.03
N HIS A 51 6.96 22.62 19.15
CA HIS A 51 5.90 22.62 20.14
C HIS A 51 6.45 22.91 21.55
N ASN A 52 5.57 23.38 22.41
CA ASN A 52 5.85 23.63 23.82
C ASN A 52 5.03 22.66 24.69
N ARG A 53 5.59 22.25 25.82
CA ARG A 53 4.91 21.47 26.84
C ARG A 53 3.96 22.35 27.67
N TYR A 54 2.78 21.81 27.92
CA TYR A 54 1.78 22.31 28.88
C TYR A 54 1.12 21.13 29.60
N GLU A 55 0.44 21.40 30.70
CA GLU A 55 -0.35 20.43 31.46
C GLU A 55 -1.82 20.79 31.33
N ILE A 56 -2.55 20.25 30.34
CA ILE A 56 -3.90 20.72 30.00
C ILE A 56 -5.00 20.25 30.96
N ILE A 57 -4.72 19.21 31.74
CA ILE A 57 -5.61 18.68 32.78
C ILE A 57 -5.43 19.52 34.04
N ASN A 58 -6.50 20.17 34.52
CA ASN A 58 -6.49 20.95 35.75
C ASN A 58 -7.12 20.17 36.90
N ASP A 59 -6.48 19.09 37.31
CA ASP A 59 -6.96 18.25 38.41
C ASP A 59 -5.99 18.35 39.60
N PRO A 60 -6.35 18.98 40.72
CA PRO A 60 -5.51 19.05 41.92
C PRO A 60 -5.10 17.68 42.46
N ALA A 61 -5.93 16.65 42.26
CA ALA A 61 -5.61 15.29 42.66
C ALA A 61 -4.51 14.69 41.79
N VAL A 62 -4.30 15.15 40.56
CA VAL A 62 -3.22 14.66 39.69
C VAL A 62 -2.06 15.66 39.62
N ASN A 63 -2.31 16.94 39.86
CA ASN A 63 -1.36 18.04 39.75
C ASN A 63 -0.45 18.22 40.98
N ASP A 64 -0.41 17.29 41.94
CA ASP A 64 0.62 17.29 42.99
C ASP A 64 2.04 17.25 42.40
N TYR A 65 2.21 16.69 41.19
CA TYR A 65 3.47 16.70 40.44
C TYR A 65 3.81 18.08 39.86
N VAL A 66 2.82 18.94 39.63
CA VAL A 66 2.99 20.31 39.10
C VAL A 66 3.36 21.29 40.22
N ASN A 67 3.53 20.82 41.46
CA ASN A 67 3.95 21.63 42.59
C ASN A 67 5.48 21.86 42.60
N ALA A 68 5.90 22.72 41.66
CA ALA A 68 6.97 23.72 41.69
C ALA A 68 8.44 23.37 42.04
N ALA A 69 8.80 22.27 42.70
CA ALA A 69 10.19 22.07 43.17
C ALA A 69 10.90 20.81 42.63
N THR A 70 10.18 19.84 42.09
CA THR A 70 10.75 18.52 41.73
C THR A 70 10.78 18.21 40.24
N ILE A 71 10.16 19.03 39.38
CA ILE A 71 10.25 18.88 37.92
C ILE A 71 11.39 19.78 37.40
N PRO A 72 12.48 19.24 36.86
CA PRO A 72 13.48 20.03 36.15
C PRO A 72 12.82 20.82 35.00
N GLY A 73 12.99 22.15 35.01
CA GLY A 73 12.40 23.04 33.99
C GLY A 73 10.95 23.48 34.23
N PHE A 74 10.43 23.36 35.45
CA PHE A 74 9.11 23.91 35.80
C PHE A 74 9.00 25.41 35.44
N ASN A 75 8.00 25.74 34.63
CA ASN A 75 7.62 27.10 34.26
C ASN A 75 6.14 27.29 34.64
N PRO A 76 5.74 28.37 35.35
CA PRO A 76 4.33 28.67 35.64
C PRO A 76 3.42 28.66 34.41
N ASP A 77 3.97 28.93 33.22
CA ASP A 77 3.26 28.84 31.94
C ASP A 77 2.72 27.43 31.63
N LEU A 78 3.22 26.36 32.26
CA LEU A 78 2.72 25.00 32.04
C LEU A 78 1.21 24.88 32.31
N LEU A 79 0.68 25.74 33.19
CA LEU A 79 -0.75 25.79 33.53
C LEU A 79 -1.53 26.81 32.69
N ASP A 80 -0.89 27.59 31.82
CA ASP A 80 -1.58 28.53 30.93
C ASP A 80 -2.46 27.78 29.91
N ARG A 81 -3.73 28.17 29.82
CA ARG A 81 -4.71 27.61 28.89
C ARG A 81 -4.97 28.52 27.69
N THR A 82 -4.35 29.69 27.66
CA THR A 82 -4.35 30.61 26.51
C THR A 82 -3.21 30.31 25.54
N PHE A 83 -2.20 29.58 26.02
CA PHE A 83 -0.98 29.18 25.32
C PHE A 83 -0.22 30.39 24.76
N ALA A 84 -0.15 31.45 25.56
CA ALA A 84 0.41 32.73 25.16
C ALA A 84 1.88 32.61 24.76
N ARG A 85 2.69 31.82 25.50
CA ARG A 85 4.11 31.58 25.16
C ARG A 85 4.25 30.91 23.80
N ALA A 86 3.50 29.84 23.55
CA ALA A 86 3.61 29.11 22.29
C ALA A 86 3.23 30.00 21.09
N LYS A 87 2.18 30.83 21.24
CA LYS A 87 1.79 31.81 20.21
C LYS A 87 2.83 32.89 20.00
N ALA A 88 3.42 33.43 21.06
CA ALA A 88 4.50 34.41 20.98
C ALA A 88 5.74 33.83 20.27
N ASN A 89 6.00 32.54 20.51
CA ASN A 89 7.02 31.79 19.80
C ASN A 89 6.62 31.44 18.37
N GLY A 90 5.40 31.75 17.90
CA GLY A 90 4.93 31.44 16.54
C GLY A 90 4.71 29.94 16.30
N ASN A 91 4.47 29.17 17.36
CA ASN A 91 4.16 27.74 17.29
C ASN A 91 2.65 27.54 17.15
N THR A 92 2.27 26.46 16.47
CA THR A 92 0.88 26.02 16.30
C THR A 92 0.58 24.73 17.05
N LEU A 93 1.62 24.16 17.68
CA LEU A 93 1.59 22.89 18.37
C LEU A 93 1.90 23.07 19.86
N VAL A 94 1.25 22.25 20.66
CA VAL A 94 1.56 22.05 22.08
C VAL A 94 1.65 20.55 22.38
N HIS A 95 2.30 20.19 23.47
CA HIS A 95 2.38 18.82 23.97
C HIS A 95 1.83 18.76 25.39
N SER A 96 1.13 17.68 25.74
CA SER A 96 0.70 17.47 27.13
C SER A 96 0.70 16.01 27.53
N TYR A 97 1.12 15.78 28.77
CA TYR A 97 0.97 14.49 29.42
C TYR A 97 -0.48 14.30 29.86
N VAL A 98 -0.94 13.05 29.84
CA VAL A 98 -2.12 12.60 30.56
C VAL A 98 -1.62 11.73 31.71
N HIS A 99 -1.43 12.34 32.87
CA HIS A 99 -0.90 11.67 34.06
C HIS A 99 -1.94 10.72 34.67
N LEU A 100 -1.55 9.45 34.85
CA LEU A 100 -2.38 8.34 35.29
C LEU A 100 -1.89 7.70 36.59
N ASP A 101 -0.91 8.31 37.24
CA ASP A 101 -0.14 7.74 38.36
C ASP A 101 -1.01 7.26 39.53
N LYS A 102 -2.10 7.99 39.81
CA LYS A 102 -3.04 7.67 40.90
C LYS A 102 -4.12 6.67 40.52
N TYR A 103 -4.12 6.17 39.28
CA TYR A 103 -5.17 5.31 38.74
C TYR A 103 -4.68 3.92 38.31
N LYS A 104 -3.47 3.51 38.70
CA LYS A 104 -2.85 2.22 38.31
C LYS A 104 -3.70 0.96 38.60
N THR A 105 -4.69 1.04 39.49
CA THR A 105 -5.51 -0.10 39.92
C THR A 105 -7.01 0.18 39.89
N GLN A 106 -7.44 1.32 39.35
CA GLN A 106 -8.84 1.74 39.35
C GLN A 106 -9.18 2.48 38.07
N ALA A 107 -10.44 2.44 37.65
CA ALA A 107 -10.90 3.17 36.46
C ALA A 107 -10.65 4.69 36.58
N LEU A 108 -10.48 5.34 35.43
CA LEU A 108 -10.31 6.80 35.38
C LEU A 108 -11.59 7.50 35.84
N PRO A 109 -11.53 8.43 36.80
CA PRO A 109 -12.70 9.19 37.23
C PRO A 109 -13.25 10.05 36.10
N GLN A 110 -14.57 10.22 36.05
CA GLN A 110 -15.21 11.09 35.06
C GLN A 110 -14.67 12.53 35.11
N ALA A 111 -14.37 13.04 36.31
CA ALA A 111 -13.79 14.38 36.48
C ALA A 111 -12.43 14.56 35.75
N LEU A 112 -11.61 13.50 35.66
CA LEU A 112 -10.36 13.54 34.91
C LEU A 112 -10.64 13.66 33.40
N LEU A 113 -11.60 12.87 32.90
CA LEU A 113 -12.02 12.85 31.51
C LEU A 113 -12.67 14.19 31.08
N ASP A 114 -13.45 14.79 31.97
CA ASP A 114 -14.06 16.11 31.77
C ASP A 114 -13.01 17.23 31.74
N ASN A 115 -11.99 17.15 32.59
CA ASN A 115 -10.84 18.06 32.58
C ASN A 115 -10.03 17.94 31.29
N LEU A 116 -9.75 16.72 30.82
CA LEU A 116 -9.09 16.50 29.53
C LEU A 116 -9.91 17.11 28.39
N THR A 117 -11.22 16.87 28.38
CA THR A 117 -12.14 17.47 27.39
C THR A 117 -12.08 19.00 27.40
N SER A 118 -12.08 19.60 28.60
CA SER A 118 -11.99 21.05 28.78
C SER A 118 -10.64 21.62 28.32
N GLY A 119 -9.54 20.91 28.62
CA GLY A 119 -8.19 21.27 28.16
C GLY A 119 -8.07 21.23 26.63
N LEU A 120 -8.62 20.20 25.99
CA LEU A 120 -8.66 20.09 24.52
C LEU A 120 -9.54 21.18 23.90
N ALA A 121 -10.63 21.58 24.56
CA ALA A 121 -11.42 22.73 24.14
C ALA A 121 -10.62 24.05 24.22
N ALA A 122 -9.76 24.21 25.22
CA ALA A 122 -8.87 25.37 25.31
C ALA A 122 -7.86 25.40 24.15
N VAL A 123 -7.25 24.25 23.81
CA VAL A 123 -6.36 24.10 22.63
C VAL A 123 -7.08 24.54 21.35
N ARG A 124 -8.33 24.10 21.18
CA ARG A 124 -9.19 24.48 20.05
C ARG A 124 -9.42 25.98 19.99
N THR A 125 -9.85 26.58 21.11
CA THR A 125 -10.08 28.04 21.19
C THR A 125 -8.83 28.82 20.86
N ALA A 126 -7.67 28.31 21.27
CA ALA A 126 -6.38 28.94 21.03
C ALA A 126 -5.89 28.85 19.57
N GLY A 127 -6.54 28.07 18.70
CA GLY A 127 -6.11 27.94 17.31
C GLY A 127 -4.92 26.99 17.14
N MET A 128 -4.74 26.05 18.08
CA MET A 128 -3.59 25.15 18.13
C MET A 128 -4.01 23.69 17.93
N LYS A 129 -3.00 22.83 17.76
CA LYS A 129 -3.14 21.37 17.86
C LYS A 129 -2.20 20.81 18.92
N ILE A 130 -2.48 19.59 19.37
CA ILE A 130 -1.82 19.00 20.52
C ILE A 130 -1.28 17.60 20.27
N VAL A 131 -0.09 17.32 20.81
CA VAL A 131 0.45 15.99 21.04
C VAL A 131 0.06 15.53 22.45
N LEU A 132 -0.45 14.32 22.59
CA LEU A 132 -0.81 13.75 23.89
C LEU A 132 0.06 12.55 24.22
N ARG A 133 0.47 12.43 25.48
CA ARG A 133 1.19 11.25 26.01
C ARG A 133 0.59 10.75 27.33
N PRO A 134 -0.11 9.61 27.36
CA PRO A 134 -0.53 8.98 28.61
C PRO A 134 0.65 8.37 29.37
N ALA A 135 0.78 8.63 30.68
CA ALA A 135 1.88 8.10 31.50
C ALA A 135 1.38 7.69 32.89
N TYR A 136 1.84 6.55 33.42
CA TYR A 136 1.50 6.08 34.77
C TYR A 136 2.54 6.42 35.83
N THR A 137 3.73 6.84 35.42
CA THR A 137 4.82 7.11 36.35
C THR A 137 5.62 8.26 35.78
N TRP A 138 5.83 9.30 36.58
CA TRP A 138 6.83 10.32 36.28
C TRP A 138 8.24 9.72 36.41
N ASP A 139 8.70 9.36 37.61
CA ASP A 139 10.00 8.72 37.83
C ASP A 139 9.89 7.30 38.42
N GLY A 140 10.77 6.40 38.01
CA GLY A 140 10.91 5.06 38.59
C GLY A 140 10.20 3.93 37.84
N TYR A 141 10.08 2.77 38.48
CA TYR A 141 9.57 1.55 37.82
C TYR A 141 8.03 1.56 37.73
N ALA A 142 7.51 1.58 36.51
CA ALA A 142 6.06 1.51 36.25
C ALA A 142 5.56 0.05 36.19
N SER A 143 4.55 -0.30 36.99
CA SER A 143 3.91 -1.62 36.96
C SER A 143 2.39 -1.48 37.00
N VAL A 144 1.72 -1.88 35.92
CA VAL A 144 0.26 -1.82 35.75
C VAL A 144 -0.19 -3.07 34.99
N ALA A 145 -1.28 -3.69 35.45
CA ALA A 145 -1.83 -4.87 34.80
C ALA A 145 -2.36 -4.55 33.38
N GLU A 146 -2.12 -5.45 32.42
CA GLU A 146 -2.59 -5.29 31.03
C GLU A 146 -4.08 -4.96 30.96
N SER A 147 -4.93 -5.67 31.73
CA SER A 147 -6.37 -5.44 31.78
C SER A 147 -6.75 -4.01 32.19
N GLN A 148 -6.01 -3.42 33.13
CA GLN A 148 -6.22 -2.04 33.54
C GLN A 148 -5.80 -1.05 32.45
N ILE A 149 -4.67 -1.31 31.77
CA ILE A 149 -4.21 -0.50 30.63
C ILE A 149 -5.26 -0.50 29.52
N LEU A 150 -5.78 -1.67 29.15
CA LEU A 150 -6.82 -1.82 28.13
C LEU A 150 -8.12 -1.09 28.50
N ALA A 151 -8.50 -1.07 29.78
CA ALA A 151 -9.65 -0.32 30.27
C ALA A 151 -9.44 1.20 30.17
N HIS A 152 -8.26 1.70 30.56
CA HIS A 152 -7.93 3.12 30.44
C HIS A 152 -7.86 3.61 29.01
N ILE A 153 -7.30 2.80 28.10
CA ILE A 153 -7.30 3.11 26.66
C ILE A 153 -8.73 3.33 26.17
N ALA A 154 -9.68 2.46 26.57
CA ALA A 154 -11.08 2.63 26.19
C ALA A 154 -11.69 3.95 26.71
N GLN A 155 -11.40 4.34 27.96
CA GLN A 155 -11.89 5.58 28.55
C GLN A 155 -11.28 6.83 27.91
N LEU A 156 -9.95 6.88 27.76
CA LEU A 156 -9.25 8.03 27.17
C LEU A 156 -9.55 8.19 25.68
N ASN A 157 -9.59 7.09 24.93
CA ASN A 157 -9.80 7.16 23.49
C ASN A 157 -11.22 7.61 23.12
N ALA A 158 -12.21 7.45 24.00
CA ALA A 158 -13.52 8.07 23.83
C ALA A 158 -13.40 9.61 23.81
N VAL A 159 -12.64 10.19 24.75
CA VAL A 159 -12.40 11.64 24.82
C VAL A 159 -11.56 12.13 23.63
N ILE A 160 -10.49 11.40 23.28
CA ILE A 160 -9.63 11.71 22.13
C ILE A 160 -10.42 11.67 20.83
N THR A 161 -11.29 10.67 20.65
CA THR A 161 -12.15 10.55 19.46
C THR A 161 -13.09 11.73 19.32
N ALA A 162 -13.73 12.16 20.41
CA ALA A 162 -14.62 13.31 20.43
C ALA A 162 -13.91 14.65 20.14
N ASN A 163 -12.58 14.69 20.27
CA ASN A 163 -11.75 15.89 20.10
C ASN A 163 -10.63 15.69 19.05
N ALA A 164 -10.83 14.77 18.11
CA ALA A 164 -9.82 14.36 17.14
C ALA A 164 -9.39 15.50 16.19
N ASP A 165 -10.19 16.56 16.10
CA ASP A 165 -9.93 17.75 15.29
C ASP A 165 -8.64 18.48 15.73
N VAL A 166 -8.39 18.55 17.05
CA VAL A 166 -7.22 19.23 17.62
C VAL A 166 -6.06 18.31 18.01
N VAL A 167 -6.26 17.00 18.13
CA VAL A 167 -5.17 16.06 18.46
C VAL A 167 -4.34 15.78 17.22
N LEU A 168 -3.11 16.29 17.13
CA LEU A 168 -2.19 16.05 16.01
C LEU A 168 -1.84 14.56 15.93
N HIS A 169 -1.23 14.03 16.99
CA HIS A 169 -0.84 12.62 17.12
C HIS A 169 -0.89 12.21 18.59
N LEU A 170 -0.87 10.90 18.82
CA LEU A 170 -0.82 10.28 20.14
C LEU A 170 0.49 9.54 20.29
N GLU A 171 1.29 9.92 21.27
CA GLU A 171 2.41 9.11 21.70
C GLU A 171 1.83 7.94 22.50
N THR A 172 2.13 6.72 22.06
CA THR A 172 1.46 5.51 22.50
C THR A 172 1.92 5.09 23.89
N GLY A 173 1.75 5.95 24.89
CA GLY A 173 2.39 5.80 26.20
C GLY A 173 1.93 4.59 27.01
N TYR A 174 1.50 4.78 28.25
CA TYR A 174 1.05 3.69 29.15
C TYR A 174 2.11 2.71 29.64
N LEU A 175 3.24 2.55 28.95
CA LEU A 175 4.31 1.64 29.37
C LEU A 175 5.53 2.42 29.83
N GLY A 176 6.11 1.99 30.95
CA GLY A 176 7.37 2.55 31.44
C GLY A 176 7.27 3.91 32.13
N ALA A 177 8.43 4.41 32.55
CA ALA A 177 8.60 5.77 33.05
C ALA A 177 8.26 6.78 31.94
N TRP A 178 7.60 7.88 32.30
CA TRP A 178 7.08 8.92 31.40
C TRP A 178 6.17 8.42 30.27
N GLY A 179 5.76 7.15 30.26
CA GLY A 179 5.06 6.54 29.12
C GLY A 179 5.97 6.27 27.93
N GLU A 180 7.28 6.13 28.12
CA GLU A 180 8.27 6.03 27.04
C GLU A 180 8.75 4.61 26.73
N TRP A 181 8.14 3.59 27.33
CA TRP A 181 8.43 2.17 27.05
C TRP A 181 9.80 1.68 27.54
N HIS A 182 10.28 2.25 28.65
CA HIS A 182 11.41 1.72 29.40
C HIS A 182 11.16 1.78 30.92
N THR A 183 11.95 1.06 31.71
CA THR A 183 11.83 1.08 33.18
C THR A 183 10.41 0.73 33.67
N GLY A 184 9.86 -0.40 33.23
CA GLY A 184 8.58 -0.90 33.74
C GLY A 184 8.27 -2.35 33.36
N THR A 185 7.08 -2.81 33.74
CA THR A 185 6.52 -4.06 33.22
C THR A 185 6.16 -3.89 31.75
N LEU A 186 6.31 -4.95 30.95
CA LEU A 186 6.05 -4.94 29.50
C LEU A 186 7.03 -4.06 28.71
N THR A 187 8.14 -3.62 29.30
CA THR A 187 9.18 -2.82 28.63
C THR A 187 10.48 -3.59 28.42
N ASN A 188 10.49 -4.92 28.54
CA ASN A 188 11.64 -5.72 28.15
C ASN A 188 11.48 -6.10 26.67
N PRO A 189 12.24 -5.46 25.76
CA PRO A 189 12.11 -5.76 24.34
C PRO A 189 12.49 -7.21 24.05
N SER A 190 13.33 -7.85 24.89
CA SER A 190 13.79 -9.23 24.74
C SER A 190 12.87 -10.30 25.32
N SER A 191 11.77 -9.92 25.95
CA SER A 191 10.82 -10.88 26.49
C SER A 191 9.77 -11.26 25.44
N ALA A 192 9.86 -12.50 24.95
CA ALA A 192 8.83 -13.11 24.10
C ALA A 192 7.50 -13.32 24.85
N GLU A 193 7.54 -13.39 26.19
CA GLU A 193 6.37 -13.52 27.04
C GLU A 193 5.59 -12.21 27.17
N GLU A 194 6.29 -11.06 27.13
CA GLU A 194 5.68 -9.73 27.20
C GLU A 194 5.15 -9.22 25.86
N ALA A 195 5.72 -9.69 24.74
CA ALA A 195 5.37 -9.24 23.39
C ALA A 195 3.86 -9.35 23.05
N PRO A 196 3.14 -10.45 23.40
CA PRO A 196 1.70 -10.52 23.20
C PRO A 196 0.91 -9.40 23.89
N ALA A 197 1.28 -9.01 25.10
CA ALA A 197 0.58 -7.97 25.86
C ALA A 197 0.85 -6.58 25.25
N ARG A 198 2.12 -6.27 24.90
CA ARG A 198 2.47 -5.04 24.17
C ARG A 198 1.67 -4.92 22.87
N TYR A 199 1.57 -6.03 22.12
CA TYR A 199 0.81 -6.07 20.88
C TYR A 199 -0.68 -5.76 21.09
N ARG A 200 -1.33 -6.41 22.06
CA ARG A 200 -2.75 -6.16 22.37
C ARG A 200 -2.99 -4.73 22.82
N ILE A 201 -2.07 -4.12 23.56
CA ILE A 201 -2.13 -2.71 23.96
C ILE A 201 -2.08 -1.79 22.73
N VAL A 202 -1.08 -1.94 21.85
CA VAL A 202 -0.96 -1.11 20.63
C VAL A 202 -2.16 -1.33 19.72
N LYS A 203 -2.59 -2.57 19.54
CA LYS A 203 -3.78 -2.90 18.76
C LYS A 203 -5.03 -2.23 19.34
N LYS A 204 -5.22 -2.26 20.67
CA LYS A 204 -6.36 -1.59 21.31
C LYS A 204 -6.34 -0.09 21.06
N ILE A 205 -5.16 0.56 21.14
CA ILE A 205 -5.00 1.98 20.79
C ILE A 205 -5.38 2.19 19.31
N ALA A 206 -4.83 1.39 18.39
CA ALA A 206 -5.09 1.52 16.96
C ALA A 206 -6.56 1.28 16.58
N ASP A 207 -7.25 0.33 17.25
CA ASP A 207 -8.66 -0.01 17.02
C ASP A 207 -9.61 1.08 17.55
N THR A 208 -9.21 1.85 18.57
CA THR A 208 -10.11 2.78 19.28
C THR A 208 -9.76 4.26 19.11
N THR A 209 -8.60 4.59 18.53
CA THR A 209 -8.22 5.95 18.15
C THR A 209 -8.54 6.18 16.66
N PRO A 210 -9.11 7.35 16.26
CA PRO A 210 -9.43 7.65 14.86
C PRO A 210 -8.27 7.44 13.89
N ALA A 211 -8.57 6.93 12.70
CA ALA A 211 -7.56 6.60 11.68
C ALA A 211 -6.71 7.82 11.21
N SER A 212 -7.19 9.03 11.45
CA SER A 212 -6.49 10.29 11.16
C SER A 212 -5.43 10.67 12.21
N ILE A 213 -5.31 9.93 13.31
CA ILE A 213 -4.34 10.20 14.38
C ILE A 213 -3.18 9.21 14.27
N PRO A 214 -1.96 9.69 13.96
CA PRO A 214 -0.72 8.90 14.04
C PRO A 214 -0.43 8.44 15.47
N LEU A 215 0.28 7.32 15.59
CA LEU A 215 0.57 6.62 16.83
C LEU A 215 2.09 6.50 17.01
N ALA A 216 2.69 7.43 17.76
CA ALA A 216 4.13 7.53 17.87
C ALA A 216 4.71 6.68 19.01
N MET A 217 5.72 5.89 18.71
CA MET A 217 6.44 5.06 19.68
C MET A 217 7.89 5.53 19.80
N ARG A 218 8.48 5.39 20.99
CA ARG A 218 9.87 5.77 21.24
C ARG A 218 10.87 4.83 20.58
N TYR A 219 10.84 3.53 20.87
CA TYR A 219 11.92 2.64 20.44
C TYR A 219 11.64 1.97 19.08
N PRO A 220 12.60 2.00 18.13
CA PRO A 220 12.52 1.29 16.85
C PRO A 220 12.20 -0.21 16.99
N ILE A 221 12.69 -0.86 18.05
CA ILE A 221 12.45 -2.28 18.29
C ILE A 221 10.95 -2.59 18.49
N TYR A 222 10.21 -1.74 19.20
CA TYR A 222 8.77 -1.92 19.39
C TYR A 222 8.00 -1.57 18.13
N ILE A 223 8.46 -0.57 17.35
CA ILE A 223 7.87 -0.29 16.03
C ILE A 223 8.00 -1.53 15.14
N LYS A 224 9.18 -2.14 15.09
CA LYS A 224 9.45 -3.38 14.33
C LYS A 224 8.54 -4.52 14.81
N GLU A 225 8.42 -4.73 16.12
CA GLU A 225 7.52 -5.73 16.72
C GLU A 225 6.06 -5.58 16.21
N MET A 226 5.59 -4.35 15.98
CA MET A 226 4.22 -4.11 15.51
C MET A 226 4.03 -4.31 14.01
N ILE A 227 5.01 -3.90 13.19
CA ILE A 227 4.83 -3.82 11.73
C ILE A 227 5.42 -5.01 10.96
N ASP A 228 6.46 -5.65 11.49
CA ASP A 228 7.17 -6.75 10.84
C ASP A 228 6.53 -8.11 11.15
N PRO A 229 5.91 -8.79 10.16
CA PRO A 229 5.25 -10.07 10.40
C PRO A 229 6.22 -11.19 10.80
N THR A 230 7.51 -11.09 10.45
CA THR A 230 8.53 -12.10 10.83
C THR A 230 8.92 -12.02 12.30
N SER A 231 8.59 -10.90 12.94
CA SER A 231 8.85 -10.61 14.34
C SER A 231 7.69 -11.04 15.27
N CYS A 232 6.63 -11.61 14.70
CA CYS A 232 5.39 -11.95 15.38
C CYS A 232 5.50 -13.22 16.23
N VAL A 233 5.23 -13.11 17.54
CA VAL A 233 5.17 -14.25 18.48
C VAL A 233 3.79 -14.40 19.14
N VAL A 234 2.73 -13.80 18.58
CA VAL A 234 1.39 -13.75 19.19
C VAL A 234 0.53 -14.95 18.75
N PRO A 235 -0.13 -15.68 19.68
CA PRO A 235 -1.01 -16.82 19.35
C PRO A 235 -2.21 -16.49 18.46
N GLU A 236 -2.66 -15.24 18.47
CA GLU A 236 -3.86 -14.74 17.78
C GLU A 236 -3.58 -14.32 16.33
N GLY A 237 -2.33 -14.43 15.86
CA GLY A 237 -1.87 -13.89 14.58
C GLY A 237 -1.71 -12.36 14.64
N CYS A 238 -0.65 -11.83 14.05
CA CYS A 238 -0.39 -10.38 14.05
C CYS A 238 -1.39 -9.60 13.17
N THR A 239 -2.52 -9.22 13.78
CA THR A 239 -3.74 -8.69 13.15
C THR A 239 -3.83 -7.16 12.96
N LEU A 240 -2.72 -6.41 12.99
CA LEU A 240 -2.73 -5.00 12.56
C LEU A 240 -2.95 -4.93 11.04
N THR A 241 -4.01 -4.24 10.63
CA THR A 241 -4.29 -3.94 9.22
C THR A 241 -3.22 -3.01 8.63
N GLN A 242 -3.05 -2.99 7.30
CA GLN A 242 -2.11 -2.05 6.67
C GLN A 242 -2.41 -0.60 7.05
N ALA A 243 -3.69 -0.20 7.10
CA ALA A 243 -4.10 1.13 7.52
C ALA A 243 -3.69 1.46 8.98
N GLN A 244 -3.59 0.47 9.86
CA GLN A 244 -3.08 0.65 11.22
C GLN A 244 -1.56 0.72 11.25
N LYS A 245 -0.87 -0.12 10.47
CA LYS A 245 0.60 -0.06 10.30
C LYS A 245 1.03 1.30 9.73
N ASP A 246 0.23 1.87 8.83
CA ASP A 246 0.46 3.19 8.24
C ASP A 246 0.30 4.35 9.24
N ARG A 247 -0.20 4.10 10.45
CA ARG A 247 -0.27 5.09 11.53
C ARG A 247 0.87 4.98 12.53
N ILE A 248 1.57 3.84 12.57
CA ILE A 248 2.69 3.64 13.50
C ILE A 248 3.81 4.61 13.12
N SER A 249 4.14 5.47 14.08
CA SER A 249 5.00 6.64 13.93
C SER A 249 6.15 6.58 14.95
N PHE A 250 7.10 7.49 14.84
CA PHE A 250 8.30 7.50 15.67
C PHE A 250 8.38 8.80 16.47
N HIS A 251 8.63 8.66 17.77
CA HIS A 251 9.04 9.76 18.63
C HIS A 251 10.51 9.53 19.00
N ASN A 252 11.42 10.36 18.50
CA ASN A 252 12.81 10.27 18.88
C ASN A 252 13.07 11.11 20.14
N ASP A 253 13.07 10.44 21.30
CA ASP A 253 13.48 11.06 22.56
C ASP A 253 15.01 11.19 22.60
N CYS A 254 15.48 12.32 23.13
CA CYS A 254 16.90 12.69 23.17
C CYS A 254 17.60 12.74 21.81
N PHE A 255 16.90 13.21 20.78
CA PHE A 255 17.42 13.40 19.41
C PHE A 255 18.81 14.05 19.40
N LEU A 256 19.82 13.30 18.92
CA LEU A 256 21.22 13.67 18.81
C LEU A 256 21.91 14.11 20.11
N ALA A 257 21.42 13.65 21.26
CA ALA A 257 22.09 13.86 22.53
C ALA A 257 23.42 13.08 22.65
N ASP A 258 23.47 11.86 22.09
CA ASP A 258 24.66 11.00 21.98
C ASP A 258 24.55 10.09 20.72
N LEU A 259 25.39 9.04 20.60
CA LEU A 259 25.40 8.16 19.43
C LEU A 259 24.07 7.41 19.21
N ASN A 260 23.37 7.03 20.31
CA ASN A 260 22.17 6.20 20.26
C ASN A 260 20.92 6.93 20.77
N ASP A 261 20.97 8.26 20.86
CA ASP A 261 19.93 9.15 21.35
C ASP A 261 19.47 8.74 22.76
N MET A 262 20.44 8.65 23.69
CA MET A 262 20.28 8.25 25.10
C MET A 262 19.52 6.93 25.25
N GLY A 263 19.81 5.99 24.36
CA GLY A 263 19.20 4.67 24.33
C GLY A 263 17.96 4.55 23.45
N THR A 264 17.43 5.61 22.82
CA THR A 264 16.29 5.49 21.88
C THR A 264 16.58 4.48 20.77
N TYR A 265 17.83 4.35 20.30
CA TYR A 265 18.24 3.31 19.36
C TYR A 265 18.69 1.99 20.00
N ASP A 266 18.49 1.75 21.30
CA ASP A 266 18.67 0.51 22.11
C ASP A 266 19.91 -0.40 21.83
N ASN A 267 20.30 -1.32 22.73
CA ASN A 267 21.42 -2.26 22.48
C ASN A 267 21.29 -3.55 23.32
N PRO A 268 21.74 -4.75 22.87
CA PRO A 268 21.44 -5.48 21.63
C PRO A 268 20.04 -6.16 21.66
N SER A 269 19.52 -6.55 20.49
CA SER A 269 18.19 -7.18 20.36
C SER A 269 18.23 -8.67 19.98
N TRP A 270 17.32 -9.48 20.53
CA TRP A 270 17.04 -10.86 20.11
C TRP A 270 16.49 -10.96 18.68
N MET A 271 16.07 -9.83 18.09
CA MET A 271 15.55 -9.74 16.72
C MET A 271 16.65 -9.56 15.67
N GLY A 272 17.93 -9.72 16.06
CA GLY A 272 19.08 -9.80 15.15
C GLY A 272 19.75 -8.47 14.81
N TRP A 273 19.50 -7.39 15.55
CA TRP A 273 20.12 -6.08 15.30
C TRP A 273 21.34 -5.87 16.19
N PHE A 274 22.49 -5.62 15.58
CA PHE A 274 23.78 -5.49 16.28
C PHE A 274 24.37 -4.07 16.28
N TYR A 275 23.93 -3.18 15.37
CA TYR A 275 24.56 -1.86 15.18
C TYR A 275 23.55 -0.71 15.06
N ILE A 276 23.78 0.39 15.78
CA ILE A 276 22.91 1.59 15.82
C ILE A 276 22.64 2.17 14.43
N GLU A 277 23.66 2.22 13.57
CA GLU A 277 23.52 2.74 12.19
C GLU A 277 22.53 1.95 11.34
N GLN A 278 22.42 0.63 11.52
CA GLN A 278 21.44 -0.18 10.82
C GLN A 278 20.01 0.13 11.27
N LYS A 279 19.84 0.45 12.56
CA LYS A 279 18.54 0.83 13.13
C LYS A 279 18.12 2.21 12.64
N LYS A 280 19.05 3.16 12.64
CA LYS A 280 18.88 4.49 12.03
C LYS A 280 18.48 4.37 10.57
N GLN A 281 19.19 3.56 9.78
CA GLN A 281 18.85 3.32 8.39
C GLN A 281 17.46 2.72 8.22
N TRP A 282 17.09 1.72 9.02
CA TRP A 282 15.75 1.14 8.98
C TRP A 282 14.66 2.16 9.32
N MET A 283 14.92 3.06 10.28
CA MET A 283 14.00 4.15 10.60
C MET A 283 13.88 5.16 9.45
N TYR A 284 14.97 5.47 8.73
CA TYR A 284 14.90 6.32 7.53
C TYR A 284 14.07 5.65 6.42
N ASP A 285 14.30 4.36 6.18
CA ASP A 285 13.55 3.59 5.19
C ASP A 285 12.06 3.53 5.56
N LEU A 286 11.75 3.38 6.85
CA LEU A 286 10.38 3.40 7.34
C LEU A 286 9.74 4.79 7.20
N ALA A 287 10.45 5.85 7.56
CA ALA A 287 9.96 7.24 7.48
C ALA A 287 9.73 7.70 6.03
N THR A 288 10.43 7.10 5.07
CA THR A 288 10.32 7.38 3.63
C THR A 288 9.48 6.35 2.88
N SER A 289 9.00 5.29 3.55
CA SER A 289 8.15 4.26 2.97
C SER A 289 6.78 4.79 2.53
N THR A 290 6.17 4.12 1.56
CA THR A 290 4.81 4.44 1.11
C THR A 290 3.78 4.16 2.22
N GLY A 291 2.83 5.08 2.37
CA GLY A 291 1.78 5.02 3.39
C GLY A 291 1.42 6.44 3.83
N PHE A 292 0.20 6.66 4.29
CA PHE A 292 -0.25 7.98 4.75
C PHE A 292 -0.43 7.98 6.28
N ASN A 293 -0.29 9.15 6.89
CA ASN A 293 -0.47 9.37 8.34
C ASN A 293 0.66 8.80 9.24
N LYS A 294 1.86 8.59 8.70
CA LYS A 294 3.09 8.43 9.50
C LYS A 294 3.73 9.78 9.77
N MET A 295 4.37 9.92 10.91
CA MET A 295 5.16 11.10 11.21
C MET A 295 6.36 10.74 12.09
N VAL A 296 7.32 11.66 12.12
CA VAL A 296 8.44 11.61 13.06
C VAL A 296 8.43 12.88 13.89
N GLY A 297 8.35 12.70 15.20
CA GLY A 297 8.44 13.73 16.22
C GLY A 297 9.61 13.48 17.15
N GLY A 298 9.77 14.33 18.18
CA GLY A 298 10.79 14.05 19.19
C GLY A 298 11.08 15.22 20.13
N GLU A 299 12.13 15.05 20.92
CA GLU A 299 12.70 16.09 21.78
C GLU A 299 14.21 15.96 21.92
N THR A 300 14.88 17.02 22.36
CA THR A 300 16.32 17.00 22.67
C THR A 300 16.57 16.84 24.16
N CYS A 301 17.70 16.23 24.54
CA CYS A 301 18.13 16.09 25.94
C CYS A 301 19.46 16.79 26.22
N GLY A 302 19.93 16.78 27.48
CA GLY A 302 21.28 17.25 27.81
C GLY A 302 22.34 16.41 27.10
N ALA A 303 23.32 17.04 26.46
CA ALA A 303 24.37 16.35 25.69
C ALA A 303 25.61 16.06 26.55
N ASP A 304 26.09 14.82 26.51
CA ASP A 304 27.31 14.36 27.22
C ASP A 304 28.61 14.71 26.46
N GLY A 305 28.73 15.96 26.01
CA GLY A 305 29.89 16.42 25.23
C GLY A 305 29.96 15.89 23.78
N TYR A 306 28.93 15.17 23.34
CA TYR A 306 28.77 14.71 21.96
C TYR A 306 28.35 15.87 21.04
N ASN A 307 29.04 16.04 19.91
CA ASN A 307 28.88 17.20 19.02
C ASN A 307 27.81 17.01 17.92
N ASP A 308 27.02 15.92 17.95
CA ASP A 308 26.02 15.66 16.88
C ASP A 308 24.77 16.51 16.98
N ALA A 309 24.50 17.16 18.11
CA ALA A 309 23.54 18.25 18.18
C ALA A 309 24.01 19.51 17.40
N ALA A 310 25.20 19.49 16.78
CA ALA A 310 25.62 20.54 15.86
C ALA A 310 24.61 20.69 14.70
N CYS A 311 24.44 21.93 14.28
CA CYS A 311 23.39 22.31 13.33
C CYS A 311 23.36 21.51 12.02
N VAL A 312 24.54 21.14 11.48
CA VAL A 312 24.64 20.38 10.22
C VAL A 312 24.10 18.96 10.39
N ASN A 313 24.45 18.31 11.51
CA ASN A 313 24.03 16.94 11.81
C ASN A 313 22.53 16.91 12.11
N ALA A 314 22.03 17.86 12.92
CA ALA A 314 20.60 18.02 13.18
C ALA A 314 19.77 18.14 11.90
N GLN A 315 20.13 19.03 10.97
CA GLN A 315 19.40 19.18 9.71
C GLN A 315 19.50 17.94 8.81
N THR A 316 20.66 17.28 8.80
CA THR A 316 20.87 16.06 7.99
C THR A 316 19.95 14.94 8.47
N GLU A 317 19.92 14.72 9.78
CA GLU A 317 19.14 13.66 10.40
C GLU A 317 17.64 13.94 10.35
N MET A 318 17.22 15.18 10.62
CA MET A 318 15.82 15.61 10.48
C MET A 318 15.31 15.43 9.04
N ASN A 319 16.16 15.72 8.04
CA ASN A 319 15.81 15.53 6.63
C ASN A 319 15.63 14.03 6.28
N LYS A 320 16.53 13.15 6.71
CA LYS A 320 16.41 11.70 6.44
C LYS A 320 15.19 11.07 7.10
N LEU A 321 14.80 11.57 8.27
CA LEU A 321 13.68 11.05 9.06
C LEU A 321 12.33 11.71 8.70
N ASN A 322 12.28 12.64 7.75
CA ASN A 322 11.06 13.39 7.43
C ASN A 322 10.41 14.02 8.69
N PHE A 323 11.24 14.65 9.54
CA PHE A 323 10.82 15.21 10.83
C PHE A 323 9.66 16.21 10.66
N THR A 324 8.62 16.06 11.47
CA THR A 324 7.37 16.84 11.41
C THR A 324 7.29 17.88 12.51
N GLU A 325 7.72 17.53 13.72
CA GLU A 325 7.65 18.37 14.89
C GLU A 325 8.75 18.02 15.90
N ILE A 326 9.10 18.95 16.78
CA ILE A 326 10.04 18.71 17.88
C ILE A 326 9.76 19.63 19.07
N ASN A 327 9.99 19.15 20.28
CA ASN A 327 9.91 19.94 21.51
C ASN A 327 11.02 21.01 21.55
N GLU A 328 10.67 22.24 21.91
CA GLU A 328 11.66 23.32 22.12
C GLU A 328 11.90 23.72 23.59
N ASP A 329 11.14 23.16 24.54
CA ASP A 329 11.26 23.52 25.97
C ASP A 329 12.30 22.68 26.73
N TYR A 330 12.48 21.43 26.34
CA TYR A 330 13.32 20.48 27.09
C TYR A 330 14.80 20.55 26.66
N ALA A 331 15.69 20.53 27.66
CA ALA A 331 17.15 20.64 27.52
C ALA A 331 17.62 21.80 26.60
N ALA A 332 17.39 23.04 27.05
CA ALA A 332 17.73 24.28 26.35
C ALA A 332 19.15 24.30 25.76
N VAL A 333 20.13 23.61 26.37
CA VAL A 333 21.53 23.52 25.90
C VAL A 333 21.65 23.19 24.40
N ASN A 334 20.84 22.26 23.87
CA ASN A 334 20.93 21.89 22.45
C ASN A 334 20.20 22.89 21.55
N THR A 335 18.99 23.31 21.92
CA THR A 335 18.27 24.35 21.16
C THR A 335 19.00 25.70 21.17
N ASP A 336 19.74 26.01 22.24
CA ASP A 336 20.55 27.22 22.38
C ASP A 336 21.78 27.19 21.46
N LYS A 337 22.40 26.02 21.25
CA LYS A 337 23.41 25.85 20.20
C LYS A 337 22.82 26.16 18.82
N TRP A 338 21.59 25.73 18.54
CA TRP A 338 20.92 26.05 17.27
C TRP A 338 20.59 27.54 17.13
N LYS A 339 20.20 28.20 18.23
CA LYS A 339 19.96 29.65 18.25
C LYS A 339 21.26 30.44 18.03
N ALA A 340 22.38 29.96 18.55
CA ALA A 340 23.69 30.61 18.43
C ALA A 340 24.38 30.35 17.07
N ALA A 341 24.07 29.25 16.39
CA ALA A 341 24.70 28.87 15.13
C ALA A 341 24.11 29.62 13.93
N ASN A 342 24.89 30.52 13.32
CA ASN A 342 24.52 31.21 12.08
C ASN A 342 24.91 30.38 10.85
N LEU A 343 23.97 30.24 9.91
CA LEU A 343 24.17 29.54 8.66
C LEU A 343 24.24 30.53 7.49
N ALA A 344 25.18 30.30 6.58
CA ALA A 344 25.20 30.99 5.30
C ALA A 344 23.98 30.59 4.45
N ALA A 345 23.66 31.42 3.45
CA ALA A 345 22.67 31.07 2.45
C ALA A 345 23.13 29.84 1.64
N SER A 346 22.21 28.93 1.33
CA SER A 346 22.48 27.73 0.54
C SER A 346 21.25 27.34 -0.27
N GLY A 347 21.35 27.36 -1.60
CA GLY A 347 20.21 27.11 -2.49
C GLY A 347 19.04 28.05 -2.20
N ASN A 348 17.88 27.48 -1.87
CA ASN A 348 16.65 28.22 -1.51
C ASN A 348 16.59 28.62 -0.02
N ASP A 349 17.61 28.30 0.77
CA ASP A 349 17.67 28.65 2.20
C ASP A 349 18.47 29.96 2.39
N PRO A 350 17.90 31.01 3.00
CA PRO A 350 18.57 32.30 3.22
C PRO A 350 19.60 32.20 4.35
N ALA A 351 20.46 33.20 4.50
CA ALA A 351 21.30 33.32 5.69
C ALA A 351 20.42 33.57 6.93
N GLU A 352 20.53 32.69 7.94
CA GLU A 352 19.68 32.67 9.14
C GLU A 352 20.31 31.82 10.24
N THR A 353 19.75 31.84 11.46
CA THR A 353 20.19 30.90 12.52
C THR A 353 19.73 29.48 12.19
N CYS A 354 20.45 28.48 12.73
CA CYS A 354 20.03 27.10 12.62
C CYS A 354 18.62 26.87 13.14
N PHE A 355 18.31 27.48 14.28
CA PHE A 355 16.99 27.39 14.90
C PHE A 355 15.88 27.91 13.97
N THR A 356 16.09 29.05 13.32
CA THR A 356 15.14 29.61 12.33
C THR A 356 15.02 28.70 11.12
N ARG A 357 16.13 28.13 10.63
CA ARG A 357 16.10 27.21 9.49
C ARG A 357 15.33 25.93 9.81
N ILE A 358 15.61 25.30 10.95
CA ILE A 358 14.87 24.14 11.44
C ILE A 358 13.38 24.49 11.53
N LYS A 359 13.02 25.61 12.15
CA LYS A 359 11.63 26.07 12.21
C LYS A 359 10.97 26.20 10.85
N ARG A 360 11.69 26.72 9.85
CA ARG A 360 11.20 26.96 8.50
C ARG A 360 11.05 25.65 7.70
N LYS A 361 11.92 24.67 7.91
CA LYS A 361 11.98 23.41 7.14
C LYS A 361 11.30 22.21 7.79
N MET A 362 11.10 22.21 9.11
CA MET A 362 10.42 21.14 9.85
C MET A 362 9.05 20.81 9.24
N GLY A 363 8.67 19.55 9.04
CA GLY A 363 7.41 19.21 8.37
C GLY A 363 7.34 19.71 6.93
N TYR A 364 6.15 20.12 6.47
CA TYR A 364 5.96 20.64 5.10
C TYR A 364 6.25 22.14 4.98
N ARG A 365 6.75 22.57 3.82
CA ARG A 365 6.78 23.98 3.41
C ARG A 365 6.47 24.09 1.93
N LEU A 366 5.18 24.18 1.62
CA LEU A 366 4.69 24.17 0.25
C LEU A 366 4.84 25.55 -0.40
N ARG A 367 5.33 25.57 -1.63
CA ARG A 367 5.48 26.76 -2.46
C ARG A 367 4.96 26.47 -3.86
N LEU A 368 4.16 27.39 -4.41
CA LEU A 368 3.71 27.33 -5.79
C LEU A 368 4.80 27.93 -6.70
N LEU A 369 5.15 27.22 -7.76
CA LEU A 369 6.07 27.68 -8.79
C LEU A 369 5.28 28.41 -9.87
N ASP A 370 4.34 27.70 -10.47
CA ASP A 370 3.40 28.23 -11.45
C ASP A 370 2.08 27.44 -11.41
N ALA A 371 1.04 28.04 -11.99
CA ALA A 371 -0.26 27.42 -12.16
C ALA A 371 -0.89 27.86 -13.47
N THR A 372 -1.51 26.90 -14.16
CA THR A 372 -2.24 27.09 -15.40
C THR A 372 -3.73 26.79 -15.18
N PHE A 373 -4.58 27.73 -15.58
CA PHE A 373 -6.03 27.64 -15.42
C PHE A 373 -6.76 28.48 -16.49
N PRO A 374 -8.03 28.18 -16.82
CA PRO A 374 -8.86 29.01 -17.67
C PRO A 374 -9.04 30.43 -17.08
N THR A 375 -8.89 31.46 -17.91
CA THR A 375 -9.18 32.86 -17.52
C THR A 375 -10.66 33.22 -17.63
N THR A 376 -11.43 32.41 -18.37
CA THR A 376 -12.89 32.50 -18.48
C THR A 376 -13.47 31.10 -18.36
N VAL A 377 -14.56 30.97 -17.61
CA VAL A 377 -15.29 29.72 -17.44
C VAL A 377 -16.80 29.99 -17.48
N ALA A 378 -17.56 29.15 -18.18
CA ALA A 378 -19.01 29.23 -18.15
C ALA A 378 -19.55 28.62 -16.84
N PRO A 379 -20.70 29.07 -16.33
CA PRO A 379 -21.44 28.29 -15.35
C PRO A 379 -21.72 26.88 -15.88
N GLY A 380 -21.57 25.84 -15.04
CA GLY A 380 -21.60 24.43 -15.46
C GLY A 380 -20.33 23.95 -16.18
N GLY A 381 -19.42 24.87 -16.52
CA GLY A 381 -18.18 24.59 -17.22
C GLY A 381 -17.10 23.98 -16.33
N SER A 382 -16.08 23.41 -16.98
CA SER A 382 -14.90 22.85 -16.32
C SER A 382 -13.87 23.93 -16.01
N LEU A 383 -13.48 24.03 -14.73
CA LEU A 383 -12.35 24.82 -14.26
C LEU A 383 -11.19 23.86 -13.95
N ALA A 384 -10.28 23.71 -14.92
CA ALA A 384 -9.08 22.89 -14.77
C ALA A 384 -7.94 23.66 -14.10
N LEU A 385 -7.11 22.95 -13.35
CA LEU A 385 -5.86 23.42 -12.74
C LEU A 385 -4.74 22.45 -13.09
N THR A 386 -3.64 22.98 -13.60
CA THR A 386 -2.32 22.34 -13.56
C THR A 386 -1.39 23.24 -12.77
N ALA A 387 -0.86 22.77 -11.64
CA ALA A 387 0.02 23.52 -10.77
C ALA A 387 1.34 22.77 -10.55
N HIS A 388 2.45 23.49 -10.65
CA HIS A 388 3.78 23.00 -10.26
C HIS A 388 4.11 23.56 -8.88
N LEU A 389 4.39 22.69 -7.93
CA LEU A 389 4.68 23.01 -6.54
C LEU A 389 6.06 22.50 -6.15
N SER A 390 6.63 23.07 -5.10
CA SER A 390 7.80 22.56 -4.38
C SER A 390 7.45 22.46 -2.90
N ASN A 391 7.75 21.33 -2.26
CA ASN A 391 7.83 21.24 -0.81
C ASN A 391 9.27 21.47 -0.39
N ASP A 392 9.56 22.67 0.15
CA ASP A 392 10.88 23.08 0.60
C ASP A 392 11.18 22.61 2.05
N GLY A 393 10.25 21.87 2.67
CA GLY A 393 10.38 21.25 4.00
C GLY A 393 10.81 19.77 3.94
N TRP A 394 11.01 19.15 5.10
CA TRP A 394 11.49 17.78 5.22
C TRP A 394 10.41 16.71 5.14
N SER A 395 9.16 17.04 5.48
CA SER A 395 8.06 16.07 5.49
C SER A 395 6.89 16.50 4.60
N GLY A 396 6.08 15.53 4.20
CA GLY A 396 4.77 15.79 3.61
C GLY A 396 3.74 16.23 4.65
N LEU A 397 2.49 16.40 4.22
CA LEU A 397 1.38 16.55 5.17
C LEU A 397 1.11 15.22 5.86
N VAL A 398 0.96 15.26 7.18
CA VAL A 398 0.60 14.07 7.97
C VAL A 398 -0.89 13.81 7.93
N LYS A 399 -1.72 14.85 8.13
CA LYS A 399 -3.18 14.73 8.12
C LYS A 399 -3.76 15.03 6.74
N GLY A 400 -4.68 14.16 6.31
CA GLY A 400 -5.40 14.33 5.05
C GLY A 400 -6.31 15.56 5.09
N ARG A 401 -6.32 16.33 4.00
CA ARG A 401 -7.23 17.47 3.83
C ARG A 401 -7.64 17.63 2.37
N THR A 402 -8.87 18.06 2.13
CA THR A 402 -9.35 18.34 0.78
C THR A 402 -8.75 19.65 0.28
N ALA A 403 -8.18 19.63 -0.93
CA ALA A 403 -7.82 20.84 -1.65
C ALA A 403 -9.05 21.39 -2.39
N TYR A 404 -9.23 22.72 -2.39
CA TYR A 404 -10.32 23.38 -3.09
C TYR A 404 -9.80 24.43 -4.05
N LEU A 405 -10.41 24.52 -5.23
CA LEU A 405 -10.44 25.76 -5.99
C LEU A 405 -11.57 26.64 -5.47
N VAL A 406 -11.28 27.91 -5.21
CA VAL A 406 -12.25 28.86 -4.69
C VAL A 406 -12.43 29.99 -5.69
N LEU A 407 -13.67 30.23 -6.11
CA LEU A 407 -14.08 31.44 -6.81
C LEU A 407 -14.73 32.38 -5.79
N ASP A 408 -14.13 33.56 -5.54
CA ASP A 408 -14.63 34.53 -4.56
C ASP A 408 -14.59 35.96 -5.14
N ASN A 409 -15.74 36.64 -5.20
CA ASN A 409 -15.84 38.04 -5.64
C ASN A 409 -16.24 39.00 -4.50
N GLY A 410 -16.17 38.55 -3.25
CA GLY A 410 -16.58 39.27 -2.06
C GLY A 410 -18.08 39.18 -1.74
N THR A 411 -18.93 38.93 -2.75
CA THR A 411 -20.39 38.73 -2.58
C THR A 411 -20.75 37.25 -2.64
N ASN A 412 -20.26 36.56 -3.66
CA ASN A 412 -20.45 35.14 -3.91
C ASN A 412 -19.12 34.40 -3.71
N ARG A 413 -19.17 33.25 -3.03
CA ARG A 413 -18.02 32.36 -2.84
C ARG A 413 -18.42 30.91 -3.15
N TYR A 414 -17.66 30.27 -4.04
CA TYR A 414 -17.85 28.87 -4.41
C TYR A 414 -16.59 28.08 -4.05
N ASN A 415 -16.69 27.16 -3.09
CA ASN A 415 -15.60 26.25 -2.69
C ASN A 415 -15.75 24.92 -3.45
N LEU A 416 -14.88 24.67 -4.43
CA LEU A 416 -14.98 23.55 -5.36
C LEU A 416 -13.91 22.49 -5.04
N PRO A 417 -14.27 21.31 -4.52
CA PRO A 417 -13.30 20.32 -4.06
C PRO A 417 -12.58 19.62 -5.21
N LEU A 418 -11.24 19.65 -5.20
CA LEU A 418 -10.37 18.89 -6.09
C LEU A 418 -10.27 17.44 -5.60
N SER A 419 -11.35 16.66 -5.78
CA SER A 419 -11.48 15.32 -5.19
C SER A 419 -10.45 14.29 -5.68
N SER A 420 -9.81 14.55 -6.83
CA SER A 420 -8.73 13.71 -7.38
C SER A 420 -7.35 14.01 -6.79
N VAL A 421 -7.23 15.01 -5.91
CA VAL A 421 -5.96 15.50 -5.38
C VAL A 421 -5.87 15.18 -3.89
N ASP A 422 -4.81 14.47 -3.49
CA ASP A 422 -4.44 14.27 -2.08
C ASP A 422 -3.14 15.05 -1.77
N PRO A 423 -3.23 16.17 -1.03
CA PRO A 423 -2.06 16.98 -0.66
C PRO A 423 -0.99 16.24 0.14
N ARG A 424 -1.29 15.08 0.76
CA ARG A 424 -0.27 14.27 1.44
C ARG A 424 0.77 13.68 0.49
N THR A 425 0.48 13.64 -0.80
CA THR A 425 1.42 13.20 -1.84
C THR A 425 2.46 14.26 -2.22
N TRP A 426 2.35 15.49 -1.70
CA TRP A 426 3.28 16.59 -1.98
C TRP A 426 4.50 16.50 -1.06
N LEU A 427 5.28 15.44 -1.26
CA LEU A 427 6.51 15.15 -0.52
C LEU A 427 7.62 16.16 -0.83
N ALA A 428 8.72 16.10 -0.09
CA ALA A 428 9.87 16.99 -0.27
C ALA A 428 10.32 17.07 -1.75
N GLY A 429 10.55 18.29 -2.23
CA GLY A 429 10.90 18.55 -3.64
C GLY A 429 9.71 18.88 -4.53
N ALA A 430 9.90 18.74 -5.84
CA ALA A 430 8.93 19.18 -6.85
C ALA A 430 7.74 18.21 -6.97
N SER A 431 6.55 18.75 -7.17
CA SER A 431 5.32 17.99 -7.40
C SER A 431 4.46 18.68 -8.48
N THR A 432 3.81 17.89 -9.32
CA THR A 432 2.81 18.38 -10.28
C THR A 432 1.43 17.97 -9.82
N VAL A 433 0.52 18.93 -9.77
CA VAL A 433 -0.88 18.73 -9.37
C VAL A 433 -1.76 19.05 -10.56
N THR A 434 -2.55 18.07 -10.97
CA THR A 434 -3.58 18.25 -11.99
C THR A 434 -4.94 17.90 -11.40
N GLY A 435 -5.93 18.72 -11.72
CA GLY A 435 -7.29 18.51 -11.26
C GLY A 435 -8.27 19.38 -12.03
N SER A 436 -9.54 19.02 -11.95
CA SER A 436 -10.61 19.79 -12.55
C SER A 436 -11.83 19.75 -11.67
N VAL A 437 -12.57 20.86 -11.64
CA VAL A 437 -13.85 20.99 -10.95
C VAL A 437 -14.88 21.56 -11.90
N THR A 438 -16.15 21.26 -11.65
CA THR A 438 -17.27 21.88 -12.37
C THR A 438 -17.71 23.13 -11.61
N VAL A 439 -17.77 24.26 -12.31
CA VAL A 439 -18.34 25.50 -11.77
C VAL A 439 -19.86 25.30 -11.63
N PRO A 440 -20.50 25.73 -10.53
CA PRO A 440 -21.94 25.58 -10.38
C PRO A 440 -22.70 26.20 -11.56
N GLY A 441 -23.74 25.53 -12.06
CA GLY A 441 -24.58 26.03 -13.16
C GLY A 441 -25.16 27.41 -12.84
N GLY A 442 -25.64 27.62 -11.61
CA GLY A 442 -26.18 28.91 -11.17
C GLY A 442 -25.13 29.93 -10.75
N ALA A 443 -23.84 29.74 -11.08
CA ALA A 443 -22.79 30.68 -10.68
C ALA A 443 -23.05 32.06 -11.32
N ALA A 444 -23.14 33.10 -10.49
CA ALA A 444 -23.44 34.44 -10.98
C ALA A 444 -22.30 34.93 -11.89
N ALA A 445 -22.66 35.48 -13.05
CA ALA A 445 -21.70 36.07 -13.97
C ALA A 445 -20.91 37.19 -13.28
N GLY A 446 -19.61 37.29 -13.54
CA GLY A 446 -18.78 38.33 -12.97
C GLY A 446 -17.29 37.97 -12.94
N SER A 447 -16.50 38.88 -12.39
CA SER A 447 -15.07 38.67 -12.12
C SER A 447 -14.90 38.13 -10.71
N TYR A 448 -14.15 37.04 -10.57
CA TYR A 448 -13.86 36.35 -9.31
C TYR A 448 -12.36 36.25 -9.10
N LYS A 449 -11.90 36.38 -7.85
CA LYS A 449 -10.59 35.85 -7.48
C LYS A 449 -10.65 34.33 -7.57
N LEU A 450 -9.60 33.73 -8.12
CA LEU A 450 -9.38 32.29 -8.05
C LEU A 450 -8.34 32.01 -6.97
N ALA A 451 -8.61 31.10 -6.04
CA ALA A 451 -7.69 30.72 -4.96
C ALA A 451 -7.59 29.20 -4.78
N LEU A 452 -6.45 28.74 -4.26
CA LEU A 452 -6.24 27.40 -3.72
C LEU A 452 -6.41 27.45 -2.21
N TRP A 453 -7.36 26.67 -1.71
CA TRP A 453 -7.68 26.59 -0.29
C TRP A 453 -7.42 25.19 0.26
N LEU A 454 -6.67 25.12 1.37
CA LEU A 454 -6.24 23.89 2.03
C LEU A 454 -6.64 23.94 3.52
N PRO A 455 -7.94 23.95 3.83
CA PRO A 455 -8.43 24.10 5.19
C PRO A 455 -8.24 22.82 6.02
N ASP A 456 -8.53 22.91 7.31
CA ASP A 456 -8.70 21.74 8.15
C ASP A 456 -9.86 20.85 7.65
N PRO A 457 -9.75 19.51 7.71
CA PRO A 457 -10.84 18.61 7.33
C PRO A 457 -12.01 18.64 8.32
N ALA A 458 -11.81 19.03 9.59
CA ALA A 458 -12.89 19.10 10.56
C ALA A 458 -13.77 20.33 10.28
N SER A 459 -15.07 20.11 10.12
CA SER A 459 -16.04 21.19 9.82
C SER A 459 -16.01 22.33 10.83
N ALA A 460 -15.76 22.03 12.11
CA ALA A 460 -15.64 23.02 13.18
C ALA A 460 -14.40 23.93 13.05
N LEU A 461 -13.36 23.48 12.34
CA LEU A 461 -12.10 24.21 12.15
C LEU A 461 -11.93 24.74 10.72
N GLN A 462 -12.67 24.19 9.76
CA GLN A 462 -12.47 24.44 8.32
C GLN A 462 -12.47 25.93 7.97
N ALA A 463 -13.39 26.71 8.56
CA ALA A 463 -13.54 28.15 8.27
C ALA A 463 -12.52 29.05 9.00
N ARG A 464 -11.66 28.48 9.84
CA ARG A 464 -10.71 29.21 10.69
C ARG A 464 -9.34 29.32 9.99
N PRO A 465 -8.90 30.52 9.57
CA PRO A 465 -7.68 30.69 8.78
C PRO A 465 -6.41 30.14 9.43
N GLU A 466 -6.32 30.12 10.76
CA GLU A 466 -5.18 29.60 11.51
C GLU A 466 -4.98 28.07 11.35
N TYR A 467 -6.00 27.33 10.91
CA TYR A 467 -5.91 25.90 10.59
C TYR A 467 -5.78 25.61 9.08
N ALA A 468 -5.76 26.65 8.24
CA ALA A 468 -5.55 26.51 6.81
C ALA A 468 -4.06 26.63 6.45
N ILE A 469 -3.65 25.96 5.36
CA ILE A 469 -2.26 26.01 4.92
C ILE A 469 -1.98 27.27 4.11
N ARG A 470 -1.02 28.06 4.60
CA ARG A 470 -0.35 29.12 3.85
C ARG A 470 0.80 28.56 3.03
N LEU A 471 0.86 28.93 1.75
CA LEU A 471 1.98 28.65 0.85
C LEU A 471 3.10 29.68 1.04
N ALA A 472 4.34 29.26 0.81
CA ALA A 472 5.56 30.06 0.88
C ALA A 472 5.76 30.92 -0.36
N ASN A 473 4.78 31.79 -0.64
CA ASN A 473 4.77 32.72 -1.75
C ASN A 473 4.41 34.13 -1.27
N THR A 474 5.02 35.14 -1.89
CA THR A 474 4.76 36.55 -1.54
C THR A 474 3.43 37.01 -2.16
N GLY A 475 2.64 37.76 -1.40
CA GLY A 475 1.45 38.46 -1.91
C GLY A 475 0.20 37.62 -2.22
N ILE A 476 0.23 36.29 -2.06
CA ILE A 476 -0.93 35.44 -2.37
C ILE A 476 -1.76 35.00 -1.17
N TRP A 477 -1.23 35.12 0.05
CA TRP A 477 -1.97 34.69 1.24
C TRP A 477 -3.01 35.72 1.66
N ASP A 478 -4.27 35.29 1.78
CA ASP A 478 -5.35 36.09 2.37
C ASP A 478 -5.59 35.64 3.81
N ALA A 479 -5.09 36.41 4.77
CA ALA A 479 -5.14 36.06 6.18
C ALA A 479 -6.57 36.03 6.76
N ALA A 480 -7.51 36.78 6.18
CA ALA A 480 -8.89 36.81 6.66
C ALA A 480 -9.68 35.60 6.17
N LYS A 481 -9.37 35.10 4.97
CA LYS A 481 -10.09 34.00 4.32
C LYS A 481 -9.38 32.64 4.45
N GLY A 482 -8.09 32.64 4.74
CA GLY A 482 -7.27 31.45 4.92
C GLY A 482 -6.94 30.72 3.62
N TYR A 483 -6.93 31.40 2.46
CA TYR A 483 -6.63 30.79 1.15
C TYR A 483 -5.41 31.43 0.46
N ASN A 484 -4.92 30.78 -0.60
CA ASN A 484 -3.80 31.24 -1.42
C ASN A 484 -4.32 31.68 -2.80
N VAL A 485 -4.30 32.97 -3.11
CA VAL A 485 -4.82 33.54 -4.35
C VAL A 485 -3.96 33.11 -5.54
N LEU A 486 -4.58 32.41 -6.50
CA LEU A 486 -3.96 31.99 -7.75
C LEU A 486 -4.06 33.08 -8.82
N ALA A 487 -5.21 33.75 -8.92
CA ALA A 487 -5.46 34.85 -9.84
C ALA A 487 -6.36 35.90 -9.21
N SER A 488 -6.09 37.18 -9.51
CA SER A 488 -6.91 38.30 -9.06
C SER A 488 -8.26 38.39 -9.77
N SER A 489 -8.36 37.84 -10.99
CA SER A 489 -9.59 37.84 -11.78
C SER A 489 -9.63 36.64 -12.73
N VAL A 490 -10.68 35.83 -12.59
CA VAL A 490 -11.19 34.85 -13.56
C VAL A 490 -12.64 35.24 -13.85
N THR A 491 -13.01 35.26 -15.12
CA THR A 491 -14.36 35.64 -15.54
C THR A 491 -15.27 34.42 -15.51
N VAL A 492 -16.31 34.45 -14.69
CA VAL A 492 -17.46 33.55 -14.83
C VAL A 492 -18.40 34.20 -15.84
N GLY A 493 -18.60 33.56 -16.98
CA GLY A 493 -19.41 34.08 -18.08
C GLY A 493 -20.91 34.17 -17.74
N SER A 494 -21.67 34.80 -18.61
CA SER A 494 -23.13 34.73 -18.57
C SER A 494 -23.62 33.40 -19.13
N CYS A 495 -24.68 32.87 -18.52
CA CYS A 495 -25.36 31.69 -19.03
C CYS A 495 -26.01 32.00 -20.40
N THR A 496 -25.68 31.23 -21.45
CA THR A 496 -26.28 31.35 -22.79
C THR A 496 -27.21 30.18 -23.14
N GLY A 497 -27.41 29.24 -22.21
CA GLY A 497 -28.27 28.06 -22.35
C GLY A 497 -29.08 27.81 -21.08
N ASP A 498 -29.23 26.55 -20.68
CA ASP A 498 -29.75 26.24 -19.35
C ASP A 498 -28.61 26.16 -18.34
N CYS A 499 -28.63 27.02 -17.34
CA CYS A 499 -27.68 26.99 -16.23
C CYS A 499 -28.38 27.01 -14.87
N THR A 500 -29.70 26.88 -14.84
CA THR A 500 -30.34 26.63 -13.54
C THR A 500 -30.05 25.19 -13.22
N ALA A 501 -29.48 24.92 -12.04
CA ALA A 501 -29.40 23.55 -11.59
C ALA A 501 -30.80 23.07 -11.21
N PRO A 502 -31.12 21.78 -11.39
CA PRO A 502 -32.32 21.19 -10.83
C PRO A 502 -32.45 21.48 -9.33
N SER A 503 -33.68 21.49 -8.81
CA SER A 503 -33.90 21.55 -7.37
C SER A 503 -33.21 20.38 -6.67
N THR A 504 -32.60 20.59 -5.51
CA THR A 504 -32.04 19.50 -4.70
C THR A 504 -33.08 18.40 -4.46
N PRO A 505 -32.79 17.12 -4.72
CA PRO A 505 -33.70 16.03 -4.42
C PRO A 505 -34.10 16.05 -2.94
N SER A 506 -35.40 15.96 -2.67
CA SER A 506 -35.95 15.93 -1.31
C SER A 506 -36.53 14.55 -1.00
N GLY A 507 -36.84 14.28 0.27
CA GLY A 507 -37.49 13.02 0.66
C GLY A 507 -36.65 11.77 0.40
N LEU A 508 -35.31 11.88 0.38
CA LEU A 508 -34.44 10.71 0.28
C LEU A 508 -34.69 9.78 1.47
N THR A 509 -35.10 8.56 1.16
CA THR A 509 -35.49 7.52 2.13
C THR A 509 -34.95 6.17 1.69
N VAL A 510 -34.78 5.28 2.67
CA VAL A 510 -34.46 3.87 2.43
C VAL A 510 -35.78 3.14 2.17
N SER A 511 -35.95 2.63 0.96
CA SER A 511 -37.17 1.91 0.55
C SER A 511 -37.08 0.40 0.77
N GLY A 512 -35.88 -0.13 1.00
CA GLY A 512 -35.67 -1.54 1.34
C GLY A 512 -34.21 -1.83 1.69
N VAL A 513 -34.00 -2.85 2.51
CA VAL A 513 -32.67 -3.38 2.82
C VAL A 513 -32.70 -4.90 2.74
N THR A 514 -31.63 -5.47 2.21
CA THR A 514 -31.29 -6.89 2.38
C THR A 514 -29.97 -6.98 3.13
N ASN A 515 -29.43 -8.19 3.27
CA ASN A 515 -28.10 -8.37 3.84
C ASN A 515 -26.99 -7.89 2.90
N THR A 516 -27.30 -7.72 1.61
CA THR A 516 -26.31 -7.37 0.58
C THR A 516 -26.72 -6.21 -0.31
N SER A 517 -27.80 -5.51 0.00
CA SER A 517 -28.24 -4.36 -0.79
C SER A 517 -29.03 -3.34 0.01
N VAL A 518 -28.97 -2.10 -0.45
CA VAL A 518 -29.80 -0.98 0.05
C VAL A 518 -30.56 -0.40 -1.13
N SER A 519 -31.88 -0.32 -1.03
CA SER A 519 -32.76 0.36 -1.98
C SER A 519 -33.16 1.73 -1.43
N LEU A 520 -33.08 2.73 -2.29
CA LEU A 520 -33.33 4.14 -2.01
C LEU A 520 -34.46 4.65 -2.89
N SER A 521 -35.23 5.58 -2.35
CA SER A 521 -36.22 6.38 -3.09
C SER A 521 -36.17 7.85 -2.67
N TRP A 522 -36.47 8.75 -3.59
CA TRP A 522 -36.55 10.18 -3.30
C TRP A 522 -37.68 10.85 -4.09
N THR A 523 -38.01 12.07 -3.73
CA THR A 523 -38.95 12.91 -4.47
C THR A 523 -38.24 13.50 -5.70
N ALA A 524 -38.93 13.51 -6.84
CA ALA A 524 -38.40 14.05 -8.08
C ALA A 524 -38.00 15.53 -7.92
N SER A 525 -36.85 15.88 -8.48
CA SER A 525 -36.43 17.26 -8.66
C SER A 525 -37.18 17.91 -9.82
N THR A 526 -37.33 19.22 -9.74
CA THR A 526 -37.83 20.06 -10.85
C THR A 526 -36.72 20.93 -11.38
N ASP A 527 -36.80 21.29 -12.65
CA ASP A 527 -35.88 22.16 -13.32
C ASP A 527 -36.64 23.03 -14.34
N ASN A 528 -36.09 24.18 -14.72
CA ASN A 528 -36.70 25.11 -15.69
C ASN A 528 -36.74 24.55 -17.11
N VAL A 529 -35.82 23.64 -17.48
CA VAL A 529 -35.85 22.95 -18.78
C VAL A 529 -36.17 21.47 -18.59
N GLY A 530 -35.52 20.81 -17.62
CA GLY A 530 -35.85 19.44 -17.25
C GLY A 530 -34.69 18.67 -16.62
N VAL A 531 -35.04 17.75 -15.73
CA VAL A 531 -34.07 16.86 -15.07
C VAL A 531 -33.75 15.68 -15.99
N ALA A 532 -32.48 15.46 -16.28
CA ALA A 532 -32.00 14.34 -17.10
C ALA A 532 -31.75 13.07 -16.26
N GLY A 533 -31.41 13.22 -14.98
CA GLY A 533 -31.25 12.10 -14.07
C GLY A 533 -30.71 12.51 -12.71
N TYR A 534 -30.13 11.55 -11.98
CA TYR A 534 -29.60 11.72 -10.64
C TYR A 534 -28.23 11.09 -10.51
N GLN A 535 -27.45 11.54 -9.53
CA GLN A 535 -26.19 10.94 -9.12
C GLN A 535 -26.32 10.53 -7.65
N VAL A 536 -26.10 9.24 -7.36
CA VAL A 536 -26.23 8.66 -6.02
C VAL A 536 -24.85 8.48 -5.43
N PHE A 537 -24.66 8.90 -4.18
CA PHE A 537 -23.39 8.84 -3.46
C PHE A 537 -23.53 7.96 -2.22
N ARG A 538 -22.51 7.15 -1.94
CA ARG A 538 -22.34 6.38 -0.70
C ARG A 538 -21.02 6.79 -0.04
N GLY A 539 -21.08 7.35 1.16
CA GLY A 539 -19.88 7.83 1.87
C GLY A 539 -19.07 8.86 1.07
N GLY A 540 -19.74 9.65 0.22
CA GLY A 540 -19.10 10.64 -0.67
C GLY A 540 -18.67 10.10 -2.04
N THR A 541 -18.64 8.78 -2.27
CA THR A 541 -18.31 8.18 -3.57
C THR A 541 -19.57 7.99 -4.41
N GLN A 542 -19.55 8.40 -5.69
CA GLN A 542 -20.68 8.15 -6.61
C GLN A 542 -20.80 6.65 -6.91
N VAL A 543 -21.99 6.08 -6.70
CA VAL A 543 -22.27 4.64 -6.86
C VAL A 543 -23.31 4.34 -7.95
N GLY A 544 -23.98 5.36 -8.49
CA GLY A 544 -24.94 5.17 -9.58
C GLY A 544 -25.44 6.48 -10.21
N THR A 545 -26.01 6.35 -11.41
CA THR A 545 -26.58 7.47 -12.18
C THR A 545 -27.97 7.15 -12.74
N PRO A 546 -28.99 6.91 -11.89
CA PRO A 546 -30.33 6.55 -12.37
C PRO A 546 -31.03 7.76 -13.03
N THR A 547 -31.87 7.49 -14.03
CA THR A 547 -32.76 8.50 -14.62
C THR A 547 -34.07 8.66 -13.85
N GLY A 548 -34.47 7.62 -13.09
CA GLY A 548 -35.64 7.63 -12.21
C GLY A 548 -35.31 8.03 -10.77
N THR A 549 -36.33 8.04 -9.91
CA THR A 549 -36.25 8.46 -8.50
C THR A 549 -35.97 7.34 -7.50
N THR A 550 -35.40 6.24 -7.99
CA THR A 550 -35.07 5.05 -7.18
C THR A 550 -33.72 4.49 -7.59
N PHE A 551 -33.00 3.92 -6.63
CA PHE A 551 -31.73 3.23 -6.87
C PHE A 551 -31.53 2.08 -5.90
N THR A 552 -31.02 0.95 -6.38
CA THR A 552 -30.59 -0.16 -5.53
C THR A 552 -29.08 -0.27 -5.61
N ASP A 553 -28.42 -0.16 -4.47
CA ASP A 553 -26.98 -0.33 -4.30
C ASP A 553 -26.67 -1.77 -3.87
N PRO A 554 -26.13 -2.63 -4.76
CA PRO A 554 -25.86 -4.04 -4.45
C PRO A 554 -24.47 -4.26 -3.79
N GLY A 555 -24.21 -5.50 -3.39
CA GLY A 555 -22.92 -5.95 -2.89
C GLY A 555 -22.48 -5.25 -1.58
N ARG A 556 -23.43 -4.91 -0.73
CA ARG A 556 -23.19 -4.39 0.62
C ARG A 556 -22.84 -5.53 1.58
N SER A 557 -22.12 -5.20 2.64
CA SER A 557 -21.81 -6.15 3.71
C SER A 557 -23.00 -6.22 4.67
N PRO A 558 -23.38 -7.41 5.19
CA PRO A 558 -24.45 -7.57 6.17
C PRO A 558 -24.19 -6.81 7.47
N GLY A 559 -25.25 -6.28 8.09
CA GLY A 559 -25.19 -5.60 9.39
C GLY A 559 -24.44 -4.26 9.39
N GLN A 560 -24.01 -3.76 8.23
CA GLN A 560 -23.23 -2.53 8.12
C GLN A 560 -24.11 -1.33 7.80
N THR A 561 -23.79 -0.21 8.44
CA THR A 561 -24.44 1.08 8.19
C THR A 561 -23.73 1.85 7.09
N TYR A 562 -24.50 2.30 6.10
CA TYR A 562 -24.05 3.12 4.98
C TYR A 562 -24.79 4.45 4.98
N GLN A 563 -24.11 5.52 4.58
CA GLN A 563 -24.73 6.83 4.39
C GLN A 563 -24.85 7.18 2.91
N TYR A 564 -26.04 7.59 2.49
CA TYR A 564 -26.34 7.94 1.11
C TYR A 564 -26.79 9.38 0.95
N ALA A 565 -26.43 9.98 -0.17
CA ALA A 565 -26.95 11.27 -0.64
C ALA A 565 -27.21 11.21 -2.14
N VAL A 566 -28.13 12.04 -2.63
CA VAL A 566 -28.47 12.11 -4.06
C VAL A 566 -28.48 13.56 -4.51
N ARG A 567 -28.01 13.83 -5.73
CA ARG A 567 -28.23 15.11 -6.43
C ARG A 567 -28.84 14.88 -7.81
N ALA A 568 -29.60 15.83 -8.31
CA ALA A 568 -30.17 15.81 -9.64
C ALA A 568 -29.21 16.46 -10.65
N VAL A 569 -29.30 16.03 -11.91
CA VAL A 569 -28.58 16.59 -13.05
C VAL A 569 -29.52 16.82 -14.22
N ASP A 570 -29.38 17.93 -14.93
CA ASP A 570 -30.12 18.22 -16.16
C ASP A 570 -29.36 17.80 -17.43
N ALA A 571 -29.95 18.06 -18.60
CA ALA A 571 -29.35 17.73 -19.89
C ALA A 571 -28.20 18.67 -20.30
N ALA A 572 -28.13 19.87 -19.69
CA ALA A 572 -27.03 20.81 -19.87
C ALA A 572 -25.82 20.49 -18.96
N GLY A 573 -25.97 19.53 -18.05
CA GLY A 573 -24.94 19.08 -17.12
C GLY A 573 -24.91 19.84 -15.79
N ASN A 574 -25.89 20.71 -15.51
CA ASN A 574 -25.95 21.38 -14.21
C ASN A 574 -26.39 20.37 -13.14
N ALA A 575 -25.70 20.39 -12.01
CA ALA A 575 -26.01 19.53 -10.87
C ALA A 575 -26.59 20.34 -9.72
N SER A 576 -27.63 19.80 -9.08
CA SER A 576 -28.20 20.38 -7.86
C SER A 576 -27.22 20.28 -6.67
N GLY A 577 -27.58 20.91 -5.55
CA GLY A 577 -27.01 20.53 -4.25
C GLY A 577 -27.31 19.06 -3.91
N SER A 578 -26.53 18.47 -3.01
CA SER A 578 -26.85 17.14 -2.47
C SER A 578 -28.04 17.20 -1.52
N SER A 579 -28.86 16.15 -1.52
CA SER A 579 -29.90 15.92 -0.52
C SER A 579 -29.31 15.83 0.89
N ALA A 580 -30.18 15.91 1.91
CA ALA A 580 -29.83 15.41 3.24
C ALA A 580 -29.39 13.94 3.15
N THR A 581 -28.44 13.54 3.99
CA THR A 581 -27.97 12.16 4.04
C THR A 581 -29.00 11.27 4.71
N VAL A 582 -29.14 10.04 4.22
CA VAL A 582 -29.88 8.97 4.91
C VAL A 582 -28.94 7.83 5.28
N SER A 583 -29.09 7.31 6.49
CA SER A 583 -28.37 6.11 6.93
C SER A 583 -29.21 4.88 6.65
N ALA A 584 -28.60 3.83 6.10
CA ALA A 584 -29.20 2.54 5.87
C ALA A 584 -28.31 1.44 6.46
N THR A 585 -28.85 0.61 7.33
CA THR A 585 -28.16 -0.58 7.85
C THR A 585 -28.70 -1.79 7.09
N THR A 586 -27.82 -2.50 6.38
CA THR A 586 -28.19 -3.78 5.77
C THR A 586 -28.65 -4.76 6.85
N THR A 587 -29.58 -5.66 6.52
CA THR A 587 -29.97 -6.68 7.49
C THR A 587 -28.74 -7.51 7.86
N GLY A 588 -28.60 -7.89 9.12
CA GLY A 588 -27.63 -8.93 9.49
C GLY A 588 -27.94 -10.25 8.76
N CYS A 589 -27.06 -11.24 8.89
CA CYS A 589 -27.38 -12.61 8.53
C CYS A 589 -27.15 -13.55 9.71
N SER A 590 -27.97 -14.61 9.80
CA SER A 590 -27.97 -15.58 10.90
C SER A 590 -26.96 -16.72 10.69
N GLY A 591 -25.94 -16.51 9.87
CA GLY A 591 -24.93 -17.50 9.46
C GLY A 591 -23.71 -16.81 8.84
N ASP A 592 -22.95 -17.52 8.02
CA ASP A 592 -21.76 -16.96 7.37
C ASP A 592 -22.06 -16.35 5.99
N CYS A 593 -21.67 -15.10 5.83
CA CYS A 593 -21.89 -14.29 4.64
C CYS A 593 -20.60 -13.60 4.16
N THR A 594 -19.45 -13.93 4.75
CA THR A 594 -18.18 -13.44 4.24
C THR A 594 -17.87 -14.21 2.96
N LEU A 595 -17.38 -13.50 1.95
CA LEU A 595 -16.86 -14.20 0.78
C LEU A 595 -15.43 -14.65 1.12
N PRO A 596 -15.02 -15.86 0.70
CA PRO A 596 -13.62 -16.23 0.69
C PRO A 596 -12.76 -15.19 -0.02
N SER A 597 -11.54 -14.98 0.47
CA SER A 597 -10.57 -14.14 -0.21
C SER A 597 -10.25 -14.65 -1.61
N THR A 598 -10.00 -13.75 -2.55
CA THR A 598 -9.73 -14.11 -3.95
C THR A 598 -8.39 -14.85 -4.07
N PRO A 599 -8.35 -16.05 -4.70
CA PRO A 599 -7.09 -16.74 -4.95
C PRO A 599 -6.27 -16.04 -6.04
N THR A 600 -4.94 -16.11 -5.96
CA THR A 600 -4.02 -15.64 -7.02
C THR A 600 -3.49 -16.83 -7.81
N LEU A 601 -3.76 -16.87 -9.11
CA LEU A 601 -3.49 -17.99 -10.00
C LEU A 601 -2.14 -17.87 -10.72
N SER A 602 -1.46 -19.01 -10.88
CA SER A 602 -0.24 -19.19 -11.67
C SER A 602 -0.25 -20.55 -12.40
N SER A 603 0.62 -20.71 -13.40
CA SER A 603 0.80 -21.96 -14.15
C SER A 603 2.24 -22.46 -14.01
N PRO A 604 2.54 -23.37 -13.06
CA PRO A 604 3.90 -23.86 -12.84
C PRO A 604 4.48 -24.69 -13.99
N SER A 605 3.65 -25.40 -14.76
CA SER A 605 4.13 -26.24 -15.87
C SER A 605 3.04 -26.53 -16.90
N LYS A 606 3.44 -27.02 -18.07
CA LYS A 606 2.58 -27.40 -19.19
C LYS A 606 3.21 -28.53 -20.00
N SER A 607 2.39 -29.23 -20.77
CA SER A 607 2.82 -30.13 -21.86
C SER A 607 2.13 -29.73 -23.16
N ASP A 608 2.27 -30.55 -24.19
CA ASP A 608 1.49 -30.44 -25.44
C ASP A 608 -0.01 -30.71 -25.22
N THR A 609 -0.37 -31.42 -24.16
CA THR A 609 -1.74 -31.91 -23.90
C THR A 609 -2.26 -31.60 -22.50
N SER A 610 -1.52 -30.85 -21.69
CA SER A 610 -1.94 -30.49 -20.33
C SER A 610 -1.37 -29.17 -19.83
N VAL A 611 -2.03 -28.58 -18.84
CA VAL A 611 -1.56 -27.39 -18.10
C VAL A 611 -1.75 -27.64 -16.60
N SER A 612 -0.68 -27.44 -15.83
CA SER A 612 -0.75 -27.46 -14.36
C SER A 612 -1.01 -26.05 -13.84
N LEU A 613 -1.97 -25.92 -12.94
CA LEU A 613 -2.39 -24.68 -12.31
C LEU A 613 -2.15 -24.75 -10.80
N SER A 614 -1.74 -23.64 -10.21
CA SER A 614 -1.54 -23.49 -8.77
C SER A 614 -1.93 -22.09 -8.32
N TRP A 615 -2.51 -21.96 -7.13
CA TRP A 615 -2.92 -20.68 -6.59
C TRP A 615 -2.68 -20.55 -5.09
N THR A 616 -2.69 -19.30 -4.61
CA THR A 616 -2.63 -19.02 -3.17
C THR A 616 -3.90 -19.50 -2.47
N ALA A 617 -3.75 -20.12 -1.30
CA ALA A 617 -4.90 -20.52 -0.49
C ALA A 617 -5.74 -19.31 -0.11
N SER A 618 -7.04 -19.39 -0.38
CA SER A 618 -8.04 -18.45 0.09
C SER A 618 -8.34 -18.67 1.56
N THR A 619 -8.77 -17.60 2.21
CA THR A 619 -9.14 -17.55 3.62
C THR A 619 -10.56 -17.06 3.75
N ASP A 620 -11.24 -17.52 4.79
CA ASP A 620 -12.61 -17.18 5.10
C ASP A 620 -12.83 -17.30 6.62
N ASN A 621 -13.83 -16.62 7.18
CA ASN A 621 -14.11 -16.62 8.63
C ASN A 621 -14.70 -17.94 9.15
N VAL A 622 -15.37 -18.73 8.31
CA VAL A 622 -15.84 -20.09 8.68
C VAL A 622 -15.11 -21.19 7.88
N GLY A 623 -14.39 -20.78 6.84
CA GLY A 623 -13.36 -21.58 6.20
C GLY A 623 -13.72 -21.97 4.77
N VAL A 624 -12.67 -22.12 3.95
CA VAL A 624 -12.79 -22.46 2.53
C VAL A 624 -12.92 -23.97 2.36
N THR A 625 -13.97 -24.42 1.66
CA THR A 625 -14.23 -25.84 1.39
C THR A 625 -13.70 -26.32 0.05
N GLY A 626 -13.38 -25.41 -0.86
CA GLY A 626 -12.71 -25.75 -2.12
C GLY A 626 -12.72 -24.62 -3.13
N TYR A 627 -12.41 -24.97 -4.38
CA TYR A 627 -12.25 -24.04 -5.48
C TYR A 627 -13.06 -24.47 -6.71
N GLU A 628 -13.28 -23.53 -7.62
CA GLU A 628 -13.90 -23.72 -8.94
C GLU A 628 -12.91 -23.20 -9.98
N VAL A 629 -12.42 -24.07 -10.87
CA VAL A 629 -11.41 -23.76 -11.90
C VAL A 629 -12.08 -23.64 -13.25
N PHE A 630 -11.94 -22.49 -13.90
CA PHE A 630 -12.56 -22.18 -15.18
C PHE A 630 -11.51 -22.09 -16.29
N ARG A 631 -11.77 -22.73 -17.43
CA ARG A 631 -11.08 -22.54 -18.71
C ARG A 631 -11.98 -21.71 -19.62
N GLY A 632 -11.63 -20.44 -19.83
CA GLY A 632 -12.56 -19.44 -20.36
C GLY A 632 -13.77 -19.29 -19.43
N SER A 633 -14.98 -19.57 -19.93
CA SER A 633 -16.22 -19.58 -19.14
C SER A 633 -16.63 -20.98 -18.65
N THR A 634 -15.93 -22.04 -19.07
CA THR A 634 -16.27 -23.43 -18.75
C THR A 634 -15.62 -23.87 -17.46
N LEU A 635 -16.39 -24.37 -16.50
CA LEU A 635 -15.87 -25.01 -15.30
C LEU A 635 -15.20 -26.34 -15.68
N VAL A 636 -13.89 -26.45 -15.49
CA VAL A 636 -13.11 -27.65 -15.82
C VAL A 636 -12.76 -28.49 -14.59
N GLY A 637 -12.81 -27.91 -13.39
CA GLY A 637 -12.52 -28.64 -12.16
C GLY A 637 -13.06 -27.97 -10.89
N SER A 638 -13.16 -28.73 -9.81
CA SER A 638 -13.56 -28.21 -8.49
C SER A 638 -12.78 -28.86 -7.34
N PRO A 639 -11.45 -28.65 -7.28
CA PRO A 639 -10.60 -29.28 -6.26
C PRO A 639 -10.82 -28.66 -4.88
N THR A 640 -10.51 -29.43 -3.83
CA THR A 640 -10.45 -28.92 -2.44
C THR A 640 -9.09 -28.32 -2.10
N GLY A 641 -8.02 -28.78 -2.78
CA GLY A 641 -6.66 -28.24 -2.67
C GLY A 641 -6.40 -27.05 -3.58
N THR A 642 -5.18 -26.51 -3.51
CA THR A 642 -4.77 -25.26 -4.21
C THR A 642 -4.07 -25.48 -5.55
N SER A 643 -4.35 -26.61 -6.20
CA SER A 643 -3.77 -26.97 -7.49
C SER A 643 -4.73 -27.80 -8.33
N TYR A 644 -4.60 -27.70 -9.65
CA TYR A 644 -5.38 -28.47 -10.61
C TYR A 644 -4.57 -28.72 -11.88
N ILE A 645 -4.66 -29.91 -12.46
CA ILE A 645 -4.05 -30.22 -13.77
C ILE A 645 -5.19 -30.40 -14.77
N ASP A 646 -5.23 -29.53 -15.78
CA ASP A 646 -6.17 -29.66 -16.89
C ASP A 646 -5.50 -30.48 -18.02
N THR A 647 -6.12 -31.57 -18.42
CA THR A 647 -5.57 -32.55 -19.38
C THR A 647 -6.45 -32.68 -20.62
N GLY A 648 -5.97 -33.37 -21.66
CA GLY A 648 -6.69 -33.54 -22.92
C GLY A 648 -6.74 -32.27 -23.77
N LEU A 649 -5.76 -31.38 -23.59
CA LEU A 649 -5.61 -30.15 -24.36
C LEU A 649 -4.99 -30.43 -25.73
N THR A 650 -5.15 -29.50 -26.66
CA THR A 650 -4.53 -29.56 -27.98
C THR A 650 -3.17 -28.88 -27.95
N ALA A 651 -2.18 -29.46 -28.64
CA ALA A 651 -0.84 -28.89 -28.76
C ALA A 651 -0.85 -27.50 -29.41
N SER A 652 0.14 -26.66 -29.06
CA SER A 652 0.31 -25.30 -29.59
C SER A 652 -0.93 -24.41 -29.50
N THR A 653 -1.79 -24.63 -28.50
CA THR A 653 -3.08 -23.93 -28.34
C THR A 653 -3.09 -23.11 -27.05
N ALA A 654 -3.52 -21.85 -27.14
CA ALA A 654 -3.64 -20.95 -26.01
C ALA A 654 -4.96 -21.17 -25.25
N TYR A 655 -4.87 -21.36 -23.94
CA TYR A 655 -6.00 -21.50 -23.03
C TYR A 655 -5.92 -20.45 -21.91
N SER A 656 -7.04 -19.87 -21.52
CA SER A 656 -7.13 -18.91 -20.41
C SER A 656 -7.83 -19.51 -19.20
N TYR A 657 -7.28 -19.27 -18.02
CA TYR A 657 -7.77 -19.85 -16.76
C TYR A 657 -8.08 -18.80 -15.70
N THR A 658 -9.12 -19.05 -14.91
CA THR A 658 -9.42 -18.32 -13.66
C THR A 658 -9.88 -19.30 -12.58
N VAL A 659 -9.73 -18.92 -11.31
CA VAL A 659 -10.16 -19.73 -10.16
C VAL A 659 -10.99 -18.89 -9.19
N LYS A 660 -12.02 -19.50 -8.58
CA LYS A 660 -12.78 -18.94 -7.46
C LYS A 660 -12.70 -19.87 -6.26
N ALA A 661 -12.69 -19.32 -5.05
CA ALA A 661 -12.81 -20.08 -3.82
C ALA A 661 -14.28 -20.17 -3.37
N ARG A 662 -14.62 -21.21 -2.62
CA ARG A 662 -15.94 -21.46 -2.04
C ARG A 662 -15.82 -21.88 -0.57
N ASP A 663 -16.68 -21.35 0.30
CA ASP A 663 -16.72 -21.69 1.74
C ASP A 663 -17.74 -22.78 2.08
N THR A 664 -17.98 -22.98 3.37
CA THR A 664 -18.96 -23.93 3.93
C THR A 664 -20.41 -23.48 3.76
N ALA A 665 -20.66 -22.17 3.64
CA ALA A 665 -21.98 -21.58 3.42
C ALA A 665 -22.35 -21.50 1.92
N GLY A 666 -21.42 -21.83 1.03
CA GLY A 666 -21.59 -21.79 -0.42
C GLY A 666 -21.31 -20.43 -1.05
N ASN A 667 -20.74 -19.47 -0.29
CA ASN A 667 -20.30 -18.19 -0.83
C ASN A 667 -19.09 -18.39 -1.73
N ARG A 668 -18.92 -17.51 -2.73
CA ARG A 668 -17.84 -17.59 -3.72
C ARG A 668 -17.03 -16.31 -3.75
N SER A 669 -15.72 -16.43 -3.81
CA SER A 669 -14.84 -15.28 -4.01
C SER A 669 -15.06 -14.61 -5.37
N ALA A 670 -14.47 -13.42 -5.57
CA ALA A 670 -14.22 -12.93 -6.92
C ALA A 670 -13.29 -13.91 -7.68
N ALA A 671 -13.29 -13.83 -9.02
CA ALA A 671 -12.35 -14.61 -9.83
C ALA A 671 -10.91 -14.12 -9.61
N SER A 672 -9.96 -15.04 -9.66
CA SER A 672 -8.53 -14.75 -9.69
C SER A 672 -8.13 -13.86 -10.87
N ASN A 673 -6.86 -13.45 -10.91
CA ASN A 673 -6.24 -13.02 -12.16
C ASN A 673 -6.39 -14.10 -13.25
N THR A 674 -6.47 -13.66 -14.51
CA THR A 674 -6.48 -14.56 -15.67
C THR A 674 -5.06 -14.99 -16.01
N VAL A 675 -4.85 -16.30 -16.19
CA VAL A 675 -3.58 -16.86 -16.66
C VAL A 675 -3.79 -17.49 -18.03
N THR A 676 -3.05 -17.01 -19.04
CA THR A 676 -3.08 -17.57 -20.40
C THR A 676 -1.84 -18.44 -20.64
N VAL A 677 -2.06 -19.69 -21.03
CA VAL A 677 -1.01 -20.68 -21.26
C VAL A 677 -1.19 -21.31 -22.63
N THR A 678 -0.15 -21.24 -23.46
CA THR A 678 -0.08 -21.96 -24.74
C THR A 678 0.61 -23.29 -24.51
N THR A 679 -0.08 -24.41 -24.73
CA THR A 679 0.50 -25.76 -24.68
C THR A 679 1.70 -25.88 -25.63
N ASP A 680 2.60 -26.82 -25.33
CA ASP A 680 3.78 -27.03 -26.17
C ASP A 680 3.39 -27.66 -27.52
N ALA A 681 4.33 -27.64 -28.47
CA ALA A 681 4.17 -28.39 -29.71
C ALA A 681 4.27 -29.90 -29.46
N THR A 682 3.56 -30.68 -30.27
CA THR A 682 3.69 -32.15 -30.25
C THR A 682 5.16 -32.52 -30.50
N PRO A 683 5.76 -33.41 -29.68
CA PRO A 683 7.11 -33.89 -29.91
C PRO A 683 7.26 -34.51 -31.30
N PRO A 684 8.39 -34.31 -32.00
CA PRO A 684 8.66 -35.00 -33.25
C PRO A 684 8.86 -36.51 -33.00
N PRO A 685 8.45 -37.40 -33.94
CA PRO A 685 8.71 -38.82 -33.80
C PRO A 685 10.21 -39.11 -33.68
N PRO A 686 10.65 -40.06 -32.83
CA PRO A 686 12.04 -40.46 -32.78
C PRO A 686 12.49 -41.04 -34.12
N THR A 687 13.73 -40.74 -34.51
CA THR A 687 14.33 -41.25 -35.75
C THR A 687 15.46 -42.22 -35.42
N GLY A 688 15.63 -43.26 -36.24
CA GLY A 688 16.63 -44.33 -36.03
C GLY A 688 16.07 -45.53 -35.26
N LEU A 689 16.98 -46.34 -34.71
CA LEU A 689 16.64 -47.47 -33.86
C LEU A 689 16.36 -46.98 -32.43
N VAL A 690 15.11 -47.03 -32.00
CA VAL A 690 14.67 -46.55 -30.68
C VAL A 690 15.12 -47.52 -29.60
N LEU A 691 15.80 -46.99 -28.58
CA LEU A 691 16.12 -47.74 -27.36
C LEU A 691 15.00 -47.58 -26.34
N ASP A 692 14.66 -46.33 -25.99
CA ASP A 692 13.55 -45.99 -25.09
C ASP A 692 12.85 -44.72 -25.61
N ASN A 693 11.53 -44.71 -25.75
CA ASN A 693 10.73 -43.52 -26.06
C ASN A 693 9.65 -43.16 -25.02
N PHE A 694 9.49 -44.01 -23.99
CA PHE A 694 8.57 -43.84 -22.87
C PHE A 694 7.10 -43.52 -23.25
N ASP A 695 6.65 -43.94 -24.43
CA ASP A 695 5.29 -43.68 -24.93
C ASP A 695 4.19 -44.53 -24.26
N GLY A 696 4.60 -45.45 -23.37
CA GLY A 696 3.73 -46.39 -22.67
C GLY A 696 3.70 -47.80 -23.28
N THR A 697 4.43 -48.04 -24.36
CA THR A 697 4.50 -49.33 -25.06
C THR A 697 5.95 -49.77 -25.36
N PRO A 698 6.61 -50.54 -24.47
CA PRO A 698 6.11 -51.10 -23.20
C PRO A 698 6.01 -50.08 -22.06
N ALA A 699 5.11 -50.34 -21.10
CA ALA A 699 4.86 -49.43 -19.98
C ALA A 699 6.03 -49.40 -18.99
N TYR A 700 6.73 -48.26 -18.88
CA TYR A 700 7.79 -48.04 -17.90
C TYR A 700 7.21 -47.47 -16.58
N PRO A 701 7.71 -47.89 -15.40
CA PRO A 701 8.75 -48.90 -15.14
C PRO A 701 8.17 -50.34 -15.02
N SER A 702 6.84 -50.51 -15.07
CA SER A 702 6.17 -51.76 -14.69
C SER A 702 6.49 -52.97 -15.57
N ALA A 703 6.78 -52.76 -16.85
CA ALA A 703 7.14 -53.83 -17.79
C ALA A 703 8.63 -54.22 -17.70
N THR A 704 9.48 -53.38 -17.11
CA THR A 704 10.96 -53.55 -17.05
C THR A 704 11.61 -53.83 -18.41
N GLN A 705 10.95 -53.47 -19.51
CA GLN A 705 11.39 -53.67 -20.87
C GLN A 705 11.44 -52.34 -21.62
N ASN A 706 12.40 -52.19 -22.53
CA ASN A 706 12.54 -51.06 -23.45
C ASN A 706 11.94 -51.37 -24.83
N ASP A 707 12.02 -50.44 -25.77
CA ASP A 707 11.46 -50.56 -27.13
C ASP A 707 12.13 -51.67 -27.97
N LEU A 708 13.30 -52.18 -27.55
CA LEU A 708 13.97 -53.33 -28.15
C LEU A 708 13.57 -54.67 -27.50
N GLY A 709 12.64 -54.65 -26.52
CA GLY A 709 12.25 -55.79 -25.72
C GLY A 709 13.33 -56.29 -24.76
N LYS A 710 14.32 -55.43 -24.44
CA LYS A 710 15.42 -55.71 -23.52
C LYS A 710 15.19 -55.04 -22.17
N TRP A 711 15.96 -55.41 -21.16
CA TRP A 711 15.76 -54.91 -19.80
C TRP A 711 16.01 -53.40 -19.71
N THR A 712 15.15 -52.69 -18.98
CA THR A 712 15.33 -51.28 -18.60
C THR A 712 14.86 -51.04 -17.18
N GLY A 713 15.51 -50.14 -16.48
CA GLY A 713 15.19 -49.85 -15.09
C GLY A 713 15.98 -48.70 -14.50
N ALA A 714 15.56 -48.28 -13.31
CA ALA A 714 16.22 -47.23 -12.56
C ALA A 714 16.05 -47.41 -11.05
N ASN A 715 16.94 -46.80 -10.27
CA ASN A 715 16.87 -46.74 -8.81
C ASN A 715 17.47 -45.44 -8.25
N CYS A 716 17.14 -45.17 -6.98
CA CYS A 716 17.58 -44.02 -6.18
C CYS A 716 17.19 -42.62 -6.66
N PHE A 717 16.24 -42.49 -7.60
CA PHE A 717 15.61 -41.20 -7.87
C PHE A 717 14.62 -40.82 -6.76
N LEU A 718 14.43 -39.51 -6.56
CA LEU A 718 13.53 -38.96 -5.53
C LEU A 718 12.05 -39.18 -5.87
N ASP A 719 11.74 -39.50 -7.11
CA ASP A 719 10.40 -39.70 -7.66
C ASP A 719 10.19 -41.12 -8.19
N GLY A 720 8.91 -41.50 -8.36
CA GLY A 720 8.53 -42.81 -8.89
C GLY A 720 8.95 -44.01 -8.04
N GLY A 721 9.17 -43.83 -6.72
CA GLY A 721 9.67 -44.91 -5.86
C GLY A 721 11.11 -45.33 -6.15
N GLY A 722 11.89 -44.45 -6.81
CA GLY A 722 13.28 -44.71 -7.19
C GLY A 722 13.49 -44.87 -8.69
N SER A 723 12.45 -45.14 -9.47
CA SER A 723 12.56 -45.36 -10.92
C SER A 723 12.41 -44.11 -11.78
N GLY A 724 12.07 -42.96 -11.19
CA GLY A 724 11.59 -41.80 -11.95
C GLY A 724 10.14 -41.96 -12.40
N VAL A 725 9.59 -40.88 -12.96
CA VAL A 725 8.17 -40.79 -13.34
C VAL A 725 8.02 -40.48 -14.82
N VAL A 726 7.22 -41.26 -15.54
CA VAL A 726 6.84 -40.94 -16.92
C VAL A 726 5.63 -40.02 -16.91
N THR A 727 5.72 -38.85 -17.54
CA THR A 727 4.61 -37.92 -17.71
C THR A 727 4.60 -37.39 -19.14
N GLY A 728 3.48 -37.57 -19.84
CA GLY A 728 3.35 -37.09 -21.22
C GLY A 728 4.32 -37.72 -22.20
N GLY A 729 4.67 -39.00 -22.02
CA GLY A 729 5.59 -39.73 -22.91
C GLY A 729 7.07 -39.48 -22.65
N ALA A 730 7.45 -38.80 -21.56
CA ALA A 730 8.85 -38.53 -21.22
C ALA A 730 9.17 -38.95 -19.79
N LEU A 731 10.36 -39.51 -19.59
CA LEU A 731 10.87 -39.94 -18.29
C LEU A 731 11.51 -38.76 -17.54
N SER A 732 10.91 -38.37 -16.42
CA SER A 732 11.48 -37.43 -15.45
C SER A 732 12.31 -38.18 -14.40
N LEU A 733 13.56 -37.74 -14.23
CA LEU A 733 14.52 -38.26 -13.26
C LEU A 733 14.91 -37.16 -12.29
N ARG A 734 14.31 -37.13 -11.09
CA ARG A 734 14.65 -36.16 -10.04
C ARG A 734 15.70 -36.74 -9.09
N TYR A 735 16.83 -36.06 -8.90
CA TYR A 735 17.97 -36.59 -8.16
C TYR A 735 18.56 -35.57 -7.17
N ASN A 736 19.20 -36.08 -6.12
CA ASN A 736 19.96 -35.33 -5.10
C ASN A 736 21.33 -36.00 -4.84
N ALA A 737 22.18 -36.04 -5.86
CA ALA A 737 23.43 -36.80 -5.88
C ALA A 737 23.22 -38.33 -5.69
N CYS A 738 22.02 -38.84 -6.02
CA CYS A 738 21.69 -40.25 -6.06
C CYS A 738 20.80 -40.52 -7.28
N GLY A 739 21.11 -41.58 -8.02
CA GLY A 739 20.31 -41.99 -9.18
C GLY A 739 21.10 -42.82 -10.17
N TRP A 740 20.49 -43.90 -10.67
CA TRP A 740 21.03 -44.69 -11.75
C TRP A 740 19.90 -45.17 -12.66
N PHE A 741 20.08 -45.03 -13.97
CA PHE A 741 19.18 -45.52 -15.03
C PHE A 741 19.98 -46.41 -15.98
N GLY A 742 19.42 -47.56 -16.38
CA GLY A 742 20.07 -48.49 -17.29
C GLY A 742 19.08 -49.09 -18.28
N SER A 743 19.51 -49.23 -19.54
CA SER A 743 18.71 -49.84 -20.62
C SER A 743 19.59 -50.70 -21.53
N ASP A 744 19.28 -51.98 -21.62
CA ASP A 744 20.05 -52.97 -22.37
C ASP A 744 19.85 -52.78 -23.88
N VAL A 745 20.94 -52.70 -24.63
CA VAL A 745 20.87 -52.50 -26.08
C VAL A 745 20.69 -53.84 -26.79
N GLY A 746 21.57 -54.82 -26.51
CA GLY A 746 21.41 -56.21 -26.95
C GLY A 746 21.32 -56.44 -28.47
N VAL A 747 21.69 -55.45 -29.29
CA VAL A 747 21.68 -55.48 -30.76
C VAL A 747 22.98 -54.87 -31.31
N ASP A 748 23.44 -55.31 -32.48
CA ASP A 748 24.63 -54.74 -33.13
C ASP A 748 24.35 -53.31 -33.63
N LEU A 749 25.19 -52.34 -33.26
CA LEU A 749 25.10 -50.94 -33.66
C LEU A 749 26.09 -50.55 -34.77
N SER A 750 26.80 -51.51 -35.38
CA SER A 750 27.86 -51.28 -36.37
C SER A 750 27.47 -50.36 -37.53
N THR A 751 26.19 -50.37 -37.95
CA THR A 751 25.65 -49.52 -39.02
C THR A 751 25.17 -48.14 -38.57
N ARG A 752 25.17 -47.84 -37.28
CA ARG A 752 24.70 -46.57 -36.70
C ARG A 752 25.88 -45.70 -36.32
N THR A 753 25.76 -44.40 -36.51
CA THR A 753 26.83 -43.43 -36.29
C THR A 753 26.67 -42.72 -34.94
N TYR A 754 25.43 -42.39 -34.57
CA TYR A 754 25.14 -41.53 -33.42
C TYR A 754 24.33 -42.25 -32.35
N LEU A 755 24.66 -41.97 -31.09
CA LEU A 755 23.72 -42.05 -29.97
C LEU A 755 22.98 -40.71 -29.89
N VAL A 756 21.66 -40.73 -29.86
CA VAL A 756 20.84 -39.53 -29.73
C VAL A 756 20.07 -39.61 -28.41
N VAL A 757 20.22 -38.58 -27.59
CA VAL A 757 19.44 -38.41 -26.36
C VAL A 757 18.66 -37.11 -26.49
N ARG A 758 17.32 -37.20 -26.57
CA ARG A 758 16.46 -36.03 -26.55
C ARG A 758 16.11 -35.67 -25.12
N VAL A 759 16.64 -34.55 -24.65
CA VAL A 759 16.68 -34.24 -23.20
C VAL A 759 16.47 -32.75 -22.92
N LYS A 760 15.91 -32.44 -21.75
CA LYS A 760 15.92 -31.10 -21.14
C LYS A 760 16.24 -31.16 -19.65
N GLY A 761 16.68 -30.06 -19.09
CA GLY A 761 16.93 -29.85 -17.67
C GLY A 761 15.90 -28.94 -17.02
N ALA A 762 15.80 -29.00 -15.69
CA ALA A 762 14.95 -28.07 -14.93
C ALA A 762 15.53 -26.65 -14.88
N ALA A 763 16.86 -26.52 -14.81
CA ALA A 763 17.57 -25.24 -14.73
C ALA A 763 18.46 -24.97 -15.96
N GLY A 764 18.86 -26.01 -16.70
CA GLY A 764 19.90 -25.93 -17.71
C GLY A 764 21.29 -26.08 -17.06
N GLY A 765 22.22 -26.74 -17.75
CA GLY A 765 23.57 -27.03 -17.25
C GLY A 765 23.77 -28.43 -16.66
N GLU A 766 22.74 -29.28 -16.63
CA GLU A 766 22.76 -30.60 -15.99
C GLU A 766 23.67 -31.64 -16.64
N GLN A 767 24.31 -31.34 -17.78
CA GLN A 767 25.30 -32.23 -18.42
C GLN A 767 26.49 -32.57 -17.50
N ASN A 768 26.73 -31.75 -16.47
CA ASN A 768 27.82 -31.94 -15.51
C ASN A 768 27.42 -32.80 -14.31
N HIS A 769 26.17 -33.27 -14.22
CA HIS A 769 25.66 -33.95 -13.04
C HIS A 769 25.69 -35.47 -13.14
N PHE A 770 25.85 -36.02 -14.35
CA PHE A 770 25.78 -37.46 -14.57
C PHE A 770 26.77 -37.95 -15.61
N ASN A 771 27.23 -39.19 -15.40
CA ASN A 771 27.99 -39.92 -16.41
C ASN A 771 27.05 -40.72 -17.29
N LEU A 772 27.42 -40.88 -18.56
CA LEU A 772 26.80 -41.80 -19.49
C LEU A 772 27.82 -42.85 -19.94
N GLY A 773 27.42 -44.12 -19.85
CA GLY A 773 28.19 -45.28 -20.27
C GLY A 773 27.50 -46.03 -21.42
N LEU A 774 28.28 -46.44 -22.43
CA LEU A 774 27.86 -47.31 -23.53
C LEU A 774 29.08 -47.95 -24.21
N GLY A 775 28.98 -49.23 -24.59
CA GLY A 775 30.00 -49.90 -25.42
C GLY A 775 31.41 -49.83 -24.85
N GLY A 776 31.55 -49.93 -23.52
CA GLY A 776 32.85 -49.87 -22.82
C GLY A 776 33.41 -48.47 -22.59
N SER A 777 32.77 -47.41 -23.09
CA SER A 777 33.10 -46.01 -22.78
C SER A 777 32.20 -45.49 -21.67
N THR A 778 32.75 -44.77 -20.69
CA THR A 778 31.97 -44.06 -19.67
C THR A 778 32.61 -42.71 -19.41
N LYS A 779 31.84 -41.64 -19.55
CA LYS A 779 32.29 -40.25 -19.43
C LYS A 779 31.23 -39.41 -18.72
N LEU A 780 31.63 -38.27 -18.16
CA LEU A 780 30.67 -37.22 -17.82
C LEU A 780 29.91 -36.84 -19.08
N PHE A 781 28.61 -36.58 -18.97
CA PHE A 781 27.81 -36.28 -20.16
C PHE A 781 28.34 -35.02 -20.88
N ALA A 782 28.87 -34.05 -20.15
CA ALA A 782 29.58 -32.89 -20.69
C ALA A 782 30.89 -33.22 -21.45
N ASP A 783 31.54 -34.35 -21.17
CA ASP A 783 32.87 -34.69 -21.72
C ASP A 783 32.79 -35.43 -23.06
N PHE A 784 31.58 -35.73 -23.56
CA PHE A 784 31.43 -36.23 -24.93
C PHE A 784 31.74 -35.13 -25.93
N THR A 785 32.39 -35.47 -27.04
CA THR A 785 32.64 -34.57 -28.16
C THR A 785 31.58 -34.77 -29.23
N LEU A 786 30.93 -33.70 -29.65
CA LEU A 786 29.96 -33.67 -30.74
C LEU A 786 30.65 -33.32 -32.07
N ASP A 787 29.91 -33.42 -33.17
CA ASP A 787 30.40 -32.96 -34.46
C ASP A 787 30.84 -31.48 -34.38
N GLY A 788 31.95 -31.15 -35.03
CA GLY A 788 32.56 -29.83 -34.96
C GLY A 788 33.31 -29.53 -33.65
N GLY A 789 33.49 -30.52 -32.76
CA GLY A 789 34.29 -30.40 -31.54
C GLY A 789 33.56 -29.76 -30.35
N ALA A 790 32.26 -29.51 -30.47
CA ALA A 790 31.44 -29.00 -29.38
C ALA A 790 31.20 -30.06 -28.29
N HIS A 791 30.69 -29.64 -27.13
CA HIS A 791 30.32 -30.51 -26.01
C HIS A 791 28.82 -30.41 -25.71
N PRO A 792 28.17 -31.47 -25.18
CA PRO A 792 26.78 -31.43 -24.75
C PRO A 792 26.50 -30.29 -23.78
N VAL A 793 25.41 -29.55 -24.01
CA VAL A 793 24.91 -28.51 -23.11
C VAL A 793 23.41 -28.71 -22.95
N ILE A 794 22.92 -29.11 -21.78
CA ILE A 794 21.49 -29.28 -21.51
C ILE A 794 20.84 -27.91 -21.24
N THR A 795 19.73 -27.62 -21.91
CA THR A 795 18.94 -26.40 -21.69
C THR A 795 17.59 -26.71 -21.03
N THR A 796 16.80 -25.67 -20.74
CA THR A 796 15.43 -25.82 -20.19
C THR A 796 14.40 -26.24 -21.24
N SER A 797 14.79 -26.35 -22.50
CA SER A 797 13.96 -26.83 -23.62
C SER A 797 14.50 -28.16 -24.17
N TYR A 798 13.62 -29.00 -24.72
CA TYR A 798 14.05 -30.26 -25.33
C TYR A 798 14.93 -30.02 -26.55
N GLN A 799 15.96 -30.84 -26.67
CA GLN A 799 16.89 -30.84 -27.79
C GLN A 799 17.47 -32.23 -28.00
N ASP A 800 17.87 -32.52 -29.24
CA ASP A 800 18.55 -33.78 -29.59
C ASP A 800 20.05 -33.59 -29.42
N ILE A 801 20.65 -34.29 -28.46
CA ILE A 801 22.11 -34.33 -28.31
C ILE A 801 22.63 -35.53 -29.08
N LYS A 802 23.29 -35.28 -30.21
CA LYS A 802 23.83 -36.29 -31.11
C LYS A 802 25.30 -36.56 -30.84
N ILE A 803 25.60 -37.73 -30.27
CA ILE A 803 26.94 -38.14 -29.86
C ILE A 803 27.52 -39.11 -30.91
N PRO A 804 28.58 -38.74 -31.65
CA PRO A 804 29.24 -39.65 -32.58
C PRO A 804 29.92 -40.79 -31.80
N MET A 805 29.44 -42.02 -31.96
CA MET A 805 29.80 -43.12 -31.07
C MET A 805 31.29 -43.48 -31.15
N VAL A 806 31.82 -43.68 -32.35
CA VAL A 806 33.22 -44.11 -32.56
C VAL A 806 34.21 -43.02 -32.10
N ALA A 807 33.92 -41.75 -32.39
CA ALA A 807 34.78 -40.63 -31.99
C ALA A 807 34.89 -40.50 -30.47
N ASN A 808 33.90 -41.00 -29.73
CA ASN A 808 33.86 -40.99 -28.27
C ASN A 808 34.30 -42.33 -27.64
N GLY A 809 34.90 -43.22 -28.43
CA GLY A 809 35.43 -44.51 -27.97
C GLY A 809 34.35 -45.56 -27.65
N ILE A 810 33.11 -45.37 -28.10
CA ILE A 810 32.02 -46.33 -27.88
C ILE A 810 32.18 -47.49 -28.88
N ASN A 811 32.32 -48.72 -28.36
CA ASN A 811 32.33 -49.93 -29.18
C ASN A 811 30.90 -50.31 -29.61
N ARG A 812 30.60 -50.10 -30.89
CA ARG A 812 29.29 -50.38 -31.50
C ARG A 812 28.98 -51.86 -31.69
N ASN A 813 30.01 -52.71 -31.71
CA ASN A 813 29.86 -54.15 -31.95
C ASN A 813 29.56 -54.91 -30.64
N SER A 814 29.85 -54.29 -29.50
CA SER A 814 29.60 -54.81 -28.15
C SER A 814 29.00 -53.73 -27.24
N PRO A 815 27.83 -53.15 -27.58
CA PRO A 815 27.30 -51.96 -26.91
C PRO A 815 26.88 -52.21 -25.45
N SER A 816 26.56 -53.45 -25.10
CA SER A 816 26.11 -53.86 -23.77
C SER A 816 24.87 -53.06 -23.31
N GLN A 817 24.99 -52.29 -22.24
CA GLN A 817 23.93 -51.49 -21.65
C GLN A 817 24.27 -50.00 -21.76
N LEU A 818 23.27 -49.17 -22.06
CA LEU A 818 23.35 -47.73 -21.84
C LEU A 818 23.06 -47.47 -20.37
N ALA A 819 24.01 -46.85 -19.66
CA ALA A 819 23.90 -46.57 -18.23
C ALA A 819 24.12 -45.08 -17.95
N MET A 820 23.24 -44.47 -17.14
CA MET A 820 23.37 -43.09 -16.66
C MET A 820 23.46 -43.07 -15.14
N GLY A 821 24.48 -42.41 -14.57
CA GLY A 821 24.70 -42.35 -13.12
C GLY A 821 24.84 -40.93 -12.59
N PHE A 822 24.07 -40.57 -11.56
CA PHE A 822 23.86 -39.20 -11.06
C PHE A 822 24.55 -38.92 -9.70
N TRP A 823 25.70 -39.54 -9.44
CA TRP A 823 26.38 -39.54 -8.14
C TRP A 823 27.36 -38.37 -7.91
N TYR A 824 27.39 -37.37 -8.79
CA TYR A 824 28.46 -36.37 -8.89
C TYR A 824 28.13 -35.02 -8.23
N GLY A 825 27.39 -35.03 -7.11
CA GLY A 825 27.17 -33.83 -6.28
C GLY A 825 26.13 -32.82 -6.78
N GLY A 826 25.41 -33.11 -7.87
CA GLY A 826 24.33 -32.26 -8.39
C GLY A 826 22.94 -32.62 -7.84
N ASN A 827 22.05 -31.62 -7.72
CA ASN A 827 20.65 -31.80 -7.36
C ASN A 827 19.73 -31.09 -8.37
N SER A 828 19.08 -31.84 -9.24
CA SER A 828 18.18 -31.26 -10.24
C SER A 828 17.18 -32.31 -10.73
N THR A 829 16.50 -32.00 -11.84
CA THR A 829 15.68 -32.93 -12.62
C THR A 829 16.14 -32.90 -14.06
N VAL A 830 16.33 -34.07 -14.66
CA VAL A 830 16.53 -34.24 -16.09
C VAL A 830 15.32 -34.97 -16.65
N VAL A 831 14.80 -34.52 -17.78
CA VAL A 831 13.66 -35.14 -18.46
C VAL A 831 14.11 -35.64 -19.82
N ILE A 832 13.95 -36.94 -20.05
CA ILE A 832 14.34 -37.64 -21.27
C ILE A 832 13.07 -37.98 -22.04
N ASP A 833 12.97 -37.45 -23.25
CA ASP A 833 11.87 -37.77 -24.18
C ASP A 833 12.14 -39.12 -24.85
N HIS A 834 13.30 -39.28 -25.47
CA HIS A 834 13.70 -40.56 -26.04
C HIS A 834 15.22 -40.72 -26.15
N ILE A 835 15.63 -41.97 -26.33
CA ILE A 835 16.98 -42.42 -26.62
C ILE A 835 16.94 -43.28 -27.88
N SER A 836 17.77 -42.96 -28.87
CA SER A 836 17.84 -43.73 -30.12
C SER A 836 19.24 -43.80 -30.72
N PHE A 837 19.43 -44.68 -31.69
CA PHE A 837 20.65 -44.83 -32.48
C PHE A 837 20.38 -44.50 -33.95
N GLN A 838 21.14 -43.55 -34.50
CA GLN A 838 21.00 -43.06 -35.89
C GLN A 838 22.19 -43.45 -36.75
#